data_AF-A0A6P5ZPC1-F1
#
_entry.id   AF-A0A6P5ZPC1-F1
#
_cell.length_a   1.000
_cell.length_b   1.000
_cell.length_c   1.000
_cell.angle_alpha   90.00
_cell.angle_beta   90.00
_cell.angle_gamma   90.00
#
_symmetry.space_group_name_H-M   'P 1'
#
loop_
_entity.id
_entity.type
_entity.pdbx_description
1 polymer ?
#
loop_
_entity_poly.entity_id
_entity_poly.type
_entity_poly.pdbx_seq_one_letter_code
_entity_poly.pdbx_strand_id
1 'polypeptide(L)'
;MLGNGVVGILSESVNKWERRVPLTPSHCARLLHSGREKTGVARIVVQPSTKRIHHDSLYEDVGCDISDDLSTCGLILGIKQPKLDMILPDRAYAFFSHTHKAQKENMPLLEKILAKRVSLYDYELIVGDHGKRLLAFGKYAGRAGIIDFLCGLGQRYLSLGYSTPLLSLGASYMYPSLAAAKAAVISVGEEIASQGLPSGICPLVFVFTGSGNVSHGAQEIFKLLPHTFVEPSRLPELFGKVRNLNSPARTSKRVFQVYGCVVTSRDMVEHKDPSKIFDKADYYAHPEHYNPVFHEKVAPYASAIVNCIYWEKRFPRLLSTQQLQDLMRKGCPLVGISDITCDVGGSIEFVNETTSIDLPFFRYDPLTDSYHHDMEGNGILCSAVDILPTEFAKEASQHFGDILSQFVGSLASTADVSKLPAHLKRACIAHGGALTSLYEYIPRMRNSDTEDISDNLANGHSNKKYSVLVSLSGHLFDQFLINEALDIIEAAGGSFHLVKCQVGQSTSAMSYSELEVGADDREVLDQIIDSLTSVANPSENHVIISQEMNKISLKVGKIQETVDTTEFDTKRRKSVLILGAGRVCQPAVELLASTGSSSSRQWYKTCLETDFEEQNDVHVIVASLYLKDAEEIIQGIPNATAVELDVTDHGSLCEYISQVEVVVSLLPQSCHVVIANVCIELKKHLVTASYVDNSMSMLDEKAKNAGITILGEMGLDPGIDHMMAMKMINEAHVRKGKIKSFTSYCGGLPSPAAANNPLAYKFSWNPAGAIRAGQNPATYKSQDETVHVNGDDLYYSAVRFRIPELPAFALECLPNRNSLIYGELYGIGYEASTIFRGTLRYEGFSEIMATLARIGLFNAEAHPLLEHESRPTFRTFLYKLLKIDTEAMDEAVIGEKEITERIVKLGHCKDGGAAVKAAKTIMFLGLLERTEIPVSCHSAFAVTCHRMEEKLAYSRTEQL
;
A
#
# COMPACT_ATOMS: atom_id res chain seq x y z
N MET A 1 9.05 -5.13 -37.50
CA MET A 1 7.73 -5.50 -36.94
C MET A 1 6.83 -4.29 -36.72
N LEU A 2 7.38 -3.11 -36.44
CA LEU A 2 6.62 -1.85 -36.48
C LEU A 2 5.85 -1.68 -37.80
N GLY A 3 4.64 -1.12 -37.72
CA GLY A 3 3.79 -0.86 -38.88
C GLY A 3 3.12 -2.10 -39.51
N ASN A 4 3.16 -3.27 -38.86
CA ASN A 4 2.56 -4.49 -39.41
C ASN A 4 1.03 -4.55 -39.31
N GLY A 5 0.38 -3.58 -38.65
CA GLY A 5 -1.06 -3.53 -38.46
C GLY A 5 -1.61 -4.52 -37.42
N VAL A 6 -0.75 -5.24 -36.69
CA VAL A 6 -1.17 -6.18 -35.63
C VAL A 6 -1.08 -5.49 -34.27
N VAL A 7 -2.20 -5.42 -33.57
CA VAL A 7 -2.33 -4.72 -32.28
C VAL A 7 -2.46 -5.72 -31.14
N GLY A 8 -1.64 -5.58 -30.11
CA GLY A 8 -1.71 -6.32 -28.85
C GLY A 8 -2.42 -5.51 -27.77
N ILE A 9 -3.23 -6.16 -26.93
CA ILE A 9 -3.81 -5.56 -25.71
C ILE A 9 -3.26 -6.32 -24.51
N LEU A 10 -2.58 -5.61 -23.60
CA LEU A 10 -1.97 -6.18 -22.39
C LEU A 10 -3.01 -6.61 -21.36
N SER A 11 -2.64 -7.59 -20.54
CA SER A 11 -3.35 -7.92 -19.30
C SER A 11 -3.09 -6.89 -18.20
N GLU A 12 -4.07 -6.68 -17.34
CA GLU A 12 -4.02 -5.67 -16.27
C GLU A 12 -3.21 -6.19 -15.06
N SER A 13 -2.04 -5.59 -14.79
CA SER A 13 -1.05 -6.15 -13.85
C SER A 13 -0.69 -5.27 -12.64
N VAL A 14 -1.20 -4.04 -12.54
CA VAL A 14 -0.71 -3.06 -11.55
C VAL A 14 -1.29 -3.26 -10.15
N ASN A 15 -2.62 -3.34 -10.02
CA ASN A 15 -3.28 -3.57 -8.74
C ASN A 15 -4.60 -4.32 -8.95
N LYS A 16 -5.28 -4.70 -7.87
CA LYS A 16 -6.53 -5.48 -7.94
C LYS A 16 -7.73 -4.70 -8.50
N TRP A 17 -7.69 -3.37 -8.40
CA TRP A 17 -8.77 -2.47 -8.81
C TRP A 17 -8.65 -2.03 -10.28
N GLU A 18 -7.45 -2.08 -10.86
CA GLU A 18 -7.24 -1.77 -12.27
C GLU A 18 -7.81 -2.87 -13.16
N ARG A 19 -8.98 -2.59 -13.71
CA ARG A 19 -9.74 -3.48 -14.59
C ARG A 19 -10.06 -2.82 -15.94
N ARG A 20 -9.56 -1.59 -16.14
CA ARG A 20 -9.81 -0.80 -17.36
C ARG A 20 -8.97 -1.29 -18.52
N VAL A 21 -9.50 -1.10 -19.71
CA VAL A 21 -8.87 -1.50 -20.97
C VAL A 21 -8.67 -0.30 -21.90
N PRO A 22 -7.60 -0.29 -22.73
CA PRO A 22 -7.41 0.75 -23.73
C PRO A 22 -8.45 0.68 -24.84
N LEU A 23 -8.91 -0.53 -25.20
CA LEU A 23 -9.94 -0.77 -26.22
C LEU A 23 -10.96 -1.79 -25.70
N THR A 24 -12.25 -1.46 -25.79
CA THR A 24 -13.35 -2.36 -25.47
C THR A 24 -13.65 -3.28 -26.67
N PRO A 25 -14.41 -4.37 -26.49
CA PRO A 25 -14.83 -5.22 -27.61
C PRO A 25 -15.51 -4.46 -28.74
N SER A 26 -16.31 -3.43 -28.43
CA SER A 26 -16.97 -2.59 -29.45
C SER A 26 -15.95 -1.79 -30.28
N HIS A 27 -14.84 -1.36 -29.69
CA HIS A 27 -13.77 -0.67 -30.40
C HIS A 27 -13.01 -1.63 -31.31
N CYS A 28 -12.67 -2.81 -30.79
CA CYS A 28 -12.02 -3.87 -31.56
C CYS A 28 -12.87 -4.27 -32.77
N ALA A 29 -14.18 -4.46 -32.57
CA ALA A 29 -15.12 -4.72 -33.65
C ALA A 29 -15.05 -3.62 -34.72
N ARG A 30 -15.14 -2.33 -34.34
CA ARG A 30 -15.08 -1.22 -35.30
C ARG A 30 -13.77 -1.19 -36.09
N LEU A 31 -12.64 -1.43 -35.42
CA LEU A 31 -11.31 -1.42 -36.02
C LEU A 31 -11.12 -2.58 -37.03
N LEU A 32 -11.64 -3.77 -36.70
CA LEU A 32 -11.53 -4.96 -37.55
C LEU A 32 -12.53 -4.95 -38.72
N HIS A 33 -13.80 -4.65 -38.47
CA HIS A 33 -14.86 -4.71 -39.50
C HIS A 33 -14.74 -3.64 -40.59
N SER A 34 -14.10 -2.51 -40.29
CA SER A 34 -13.90 -1.44 -41.27
C SER A 34 -12.83 -1.79 -42.32
N GLY A 35 -12.09 -2.88 -42.12
CA GLY A 35 -11.05 -3.38 -43.00
C GLY A 35 -9.72 -2.62 -42.89
N ARG A 36 -8.62 -3.35 -43.09
CA ARG A 36 -7.24 -2.84 -42.95
C ARG A 36 -6.98 -1.59 -43.78
N GLU A 37 -7.54 -1.49 -44.98
CA GLU A 37 -7.33 -0.33 -45.86
C GLU A 37 -7.86 0.98 -45.26
N LYS A 38 -8.90 0.92 -44.42
CA LYS A 38 -9.49 2.11 -43.78
C LYS A 38 -8.91 2.38 -42.40
N THR A 39 -8.61 1.34 -41.63
CA THR A 39 -8.23 1.49 -40.21
C THR A 39 -6.74 1.27 -39.95
N GLY A 40 -5.97 0.72 -40.88
CA GLY A 40 -4.58 0.33 -40.64
C GLY A 40 -4.41 -0.89 -39.73
N VAL A 41 -5.50 -1.44 -39.17
CA VAL A 41 -5.49 -2.60 -38.26
C VAL A 41 -5.87 -3.86 -39.03
N ALA A 42 -4.98 -4.85 -39.03
CA ALA A 42 -5.15 -6.14 -39.68
C ALA A 42 -5.63 -7.22 -38.72
N ARG A 43 -5.15 -7.19 -37.47
CA ARG A 43 -5.44 -8.22 -36.46
C ARG A 43 -5.30 -7.63 -35.07
N ILE A 44 -6.10 -8.11 -34.11
CA ILE A 44 -6.00 -7.72 -32.70
C ILE A 44 -5.80 -8.99 -31.88
N VAL A 45 -4.74 -9.01 -31.07
CA VAL A 45 -4.42 -10.07 -30.12
C VAL A 45 -4.59 -9.52 -28.70
N VAL A 46 -5.33 -10.23 -27.86
CA VAL A 46 -5.62 -9.81 -26.49
C VAL A 46 -4.99 -10.82 -25.54
N GLN A 47 -4.18 -10.34 -24.60
CA GLN A 47 -3.70 -11.21 -23.52
C GLN A 47 -4.86 -11.60 -22.61
N PRO A 48 -4.97 -12.88 -22.23
CA PRO A 48 -6.03 -13.33 -21.35
C PRO A 48 -5.95 -12.64 -19.99
N SER A 49 -7.11 -12.31 -19.42
CA SER A 49 -7.17 -11.65 -18.11
C SER A 49 -8.43 -12.06 -17.35
N THR A 50 -8.22 -12.61 -16.15
CA THR A 50 -9.30 -12.96 -15.22
C THR A 50 -9.85 -11.75 -14.45
N LYS A 51 -9.22 -10.58 -14.56
CA LYS A 51 -9.56 -9.36 -13.80
C LYS A 51 -10.36 -8.34 -14.62
N ARG A 52 -10.06 -8.27 -15.91
CA ARG A 52 -10.56 -7.28 -16.87
C ARG A 52 -12.07 -7.11 -16.78
N ILE A 53 -12.55 -5.88 -16.96
CA ILE A 53 -13.99 -5.59 -16.92
C ILE A 53 -14.78 -6.20 -18.10
N HIS A 54 -14.10 -6.50 -19.21
CA HIS A 54 -14.63 -7.21 -20.36
C HIS A 54 -13.99 -8.59 -20.45
N HIS A 55 -14.80 -9.64 -20.42
CA HIS A 55 -14.33 -11.02 -20.54
C HIS A 55 -13.68 -11.30 -21.90
N ASP A 56 -12.70 -12.20 -21.93
CA ASP A 56 -11.96 -12.57 -23.14
C ASP A 56 -12.89 -13.09 -24.25
N SER A 57 -13.96 -13.82 -23.90
CA SER A 57 -14.97 -14.31 -24.86
C SER A 57 -15.64 -13.18 -25.65
N LEU A 58 -15.82 -11.99 -25.06
CA LEU A 58 -16.39 -10.85 -25.76
C LEU A 58 -15.45 -10.30 -26.85
N TYR A 59 -14.15 -10.48 -26.68
CA TYR A 59 -13.15 -10.12 -27.69
C TYR A 59 -13.12 -11.18 -28.81
N GLU A 60 -13.22 -12.47 -28.46
CA GLU A 60 -13.33 -13.56 -29.44
C GLU A 60 -14.55 -13.39 -30.35
N ASP A 61 -15.71 -13.05 -29.76
CA ASP A 61 -16.97 -12.83 -30.48
C ASP A 61 -16.89 -11.73 -31.56
N VAL A 62 -15.97 -10.77 -31.39
CA VAL A 62 -15.74 -9.68 -32.35
C VAL A 62 -14.55 -9.91 -33.27
N GLY A 63 -13.95 -11.10 -33.23
CA GLY A 63 -12.86 -11.53 -34.11
C GLY A 63 -11.44 -11.20 -33.63
N CYS A 64 -11.24 -10.94 -32.34
CA CYS A 64 -9.90 -10.86 -31.75
C CYS A 64 -9.35 -12.25 -31.42
N ASP A 65 -8.03 -12.40 -31.48
CA ASP A 65 -7.34 -13.60 -31.01
C ASP A 65 -7.01 -13.46 -29.51
N ILE A 66 -7.21 -14.52 -28.72
CA ILE A 66 -6.75 -14.57 -27.32
C ILE A 66 -5.43 -15.32 -27.25
N SER A 67 -4.38 -14.70 -26.72
CA SER A 67 -3.04 -15.30 -26.62
C SER A 67 -2.18 -14.56 -25.60
N ASP A 68 -1.51 -15.31 -24.72
CA ASP A 68 -0.45 -14.76 -23.86
C ASP A 68 0.73 -14.19 -24.67
N ASP A 69 1.01 -14.79 -25.83
CA ASP A 69 2.08 -14.37 -26.71
C ASP A 69 1.65 -13.19 -27.59
N LEU A 70 2.28 -12.03 -27.34
CA LEU A 70 2.14 -10.81 -28.14
C LEU A 70 3.30 -10.60 -29.12
N SER A 71 4.19 -11.59 -29.32
CA SER A 71 5.37 -11.48 -30.18
C SER A 71 5.07 -11.04 -31.60
N THR A 72 3.90 -11.38 -32.12
CA THR A 72 3.46 -11.02 -33.48
C THR A 72 2.92 -9.59 -33.61
N CYS A 73 2.58 -8.93 -32.50
CA CYS A 73 2.01 -7.59 -32.48
C CYS A 73 3.08 -6.55 -32.81
N GLY A 74 2.80 -5.58 -33.68
CA GLY A 74 3.68 -4.44 -33.94
C GLY A 74 3.47 -3.30 -32.94
N LEU A 75 2.22 -3.10 -32.51
CA LEU A 75 1.79 -2.14 -31.49
C LEU A 75 1.18 -2.89 -30.31
N ILE A 76 1.53 -2.51 -29.08
CA ILE A 76 1.00 -3.09 -27.85
C ILE A 76 0.42 -1.97 -26.98
N LEU A 77 -0.82 -2.14 -26.54
CA LEU A 77 -1.59 -1.14 -25.81
C LEU A 77 -1.84 -1.58 -24.37
N GLY A 78 -1.77 -0.65 -23.43
CA GLY A 78 -2.19 -0.84 -22.04
C GLY A 78 -2.65 0.48 -21.42
N ILE A 79 -3.49 0.44 -20.38
CA ILE A 79 -3.79 1.66 -19.61
C ILE A 79 -2.59 2.08 -18.76
N LYS A 80 -1.99 1.11 -18.07
CA LYS A 80 -0.78 1.28 -17.26
C LYS A 80 0.40 0.52 -17.86
N GLN A 81 1.59 0.83 -17.38
CA GLN A 81 2.82 0.19 -17.82
C GLN A 81 2.82 -1.33 -17.55
N PRO A 82 3.37 -2.15 -18.47
CA PRO A 82 3.59 -3.57 -18.23
C PRO A 82 4.71 -3.81 -17.22
N LYS A 83 4.83 -5.04 -16.72
CA LYS A 83 6.03 -5.46 -15.98
C LYS A 83 7.24 -5.46 -16.91
N LEU A 84 8.44 -5.20 -16.37
CA LEU A 84 9.66 -5.04 -17.16
C LEU A 84 10.04 -6.28 -17.98
N ASP A 85 9.71 -7.47 -17.49
CA ASP A 85 9.93 -8.77 -18.14
C ASP A 85 9.01 -9.00 -19.35
N MET A 86 7.84 -8.34 -19.38
CA MET A 86 6.88 -8.43 -20.49
C MET A 86 7.28 -7.56 -21.69
N ILE A 87 8.30 -6.71 -21.57
CA ILE A 87 8.72 -5.77 -22.63
C ILE A 87 9.48 -6.51 -23.73
N LEU A 88 8.77 -6.71 -24.85
CA LEU A 88 9.29 -7.34 -26.06
C LEU A 88 10.13 -6.37 -26.91
N PRO A 89 11.23 -6.84 -27.52
CA PRO A 89 12.11 -6.02 -28.36
C PRO A 89 11.48 -5.62 -29.70
N ASP A 90 11.88 -4.45 -30.21
CA ASP A 90 11.54 -3.93 -31.53
C ASP A 90 10.02 -3.81 -31.77
N ARG A 91 9.29 -3.32 -30.76
CA ARG A 91 7.83 -3.12 -30.76
C ARG A 91 7.46 -1.68 -30.45
N ALA A 92 6.23 -1.27 -30.77
CA ALA A 92 5.64 -0.04 -30.26
C ALA A 92 4.78 -0.35 -29.03
N TYR A 93 4.90 0.47 -27.99
CA TYR A 93 4.04 0.43 -26.80
C TYR A 93 3.37 1.77 -26.60
N ALA A 94 2.08 1.76 -26.23
CA ALA A 94 1.37 2.98 -25.82
C ALA A 94 0.64 2.77 -24.50
N PHE A 95 0.95 3.59 -23.49
CA PHE A 95 0.36 3.60 -22.15
C PHE A 95 0.74 4.90 -21.40
N PHE A 96 0.17 5.14 -20.22
CA PHE A 96 0.63 6.23 -19.33
C PHE A 96 1.97 5.84 -18.69
N SER A 97 3.06 6.27 -19.31
CA SER A 97 4.43 5.87 -18.91
C SER A 97 5.05 6.81 -17.90
N HIS A 98 4.69 8.10 -17.96
CA HIS A 98 5.26 9.18 -17.17
C HIS A 98 6.80 9.29 -17.26
N THR A 99 7.46 8.62 -18.22
CA THR A 99 8.92 8.64 -18.36
C THR A 99 9.43 10.01 -18.85
N HIS A 100 8.60 10.75 -19.58
CA HIS A 100 8.85 12.15 -19.94
C HIS A 100 9.01 13.07 -18.72
N LYS A 101 8.59 12.61 -17.52
CA LYS A 101 8.79 13.37 -16.30
C LYS A 101 10.18 13.18 -15.70
N ALA A 102 11.05 12.37 -16.32
CA ALA A 102 12.41 12.09 -15.84
C ALA A 102 12.49 11.65 -14.36
N GLN A 103 11.40 11.13 -13.79
CA GLN A 103 11.34 10.71 -12.39
C GLN A 103 12.05 9.37 -12.20
N LYS A 104 12.85 9.26 -11.14
CA LYS A 104 13.68 8.08 -10.82
C LYS A 104 12.92 6.76 -10.88
N GLU A 105 11.68 6.73 -10.39
CA GLU A 105 10.79 5.55 -10.40
C GLU A 105 10.45 5.02 -11.81
N ASN A 106 10.39 5.90 -12.81
CA ASN A 106 10.04 5.54 -14.19
C ASN A 106 11.28 5.20 -15.05
N MET A 107 12.49 5.42 -14.52
CA MET A 107 13.74 5.21 -15.27
C MET A 107 14.07 3.74 -15.57
N PRO A 108 13.84 2.76 -14.67
CA PRO A 108 14.03 1.35 -15.00
C PRO A 108 13.19 0.90 -16.20
N LEU A 109 11.98 1.46 -16.33
CA LEU A 109 11.14 1.25 -17.52
C LEU A 109 11.80 1.85 -18.76
N LEU A 110 12.22 3.12 -18.72
CA LEU A 110 12.84 3.78 -19.87
C LEU A 110 14.12 3.08 -20.34
N GLU A 111 14.98 2.66 -19.41
CA GLU A 111 16.19 1.88 -19.73
C GLU A 111 15.86 0.58 -20.45
N LYS A 112 14.85 -0.15 -19.96
CA LYS A 112 14.39 -1.37 -20.62
C LYS A 112 13.84 -1.10 -22.01
N ILE A 113 13.08 -0.02 -22.18
CA ILE A 113 12.54 0.44 -23.47
C ILE A 113 13.67 0.73 -24.46
N LEU A 114 14.69 1.48 -24.05
CA LEU A 114 15.87 1.80 -24.89
C LEU A 114 16.66 0.53 -25.24
N ALA A 115 16.99 -0.30 -24.25
CA ALA A 115 17.74 -1.55 -24.46
C ALA A 115 17.02 -2.53 -25.41
N LYS A 116 15.68 -2.55 -25.36
CA LYS A 116 14.83 -3.38 -26.23
C LYS A 116 14.47 -2.70 -27.55
N ARG A 117 14.99 -1.50 -27.83
CA ARG A 117 14.70 -0.71 -29.03
C ARG A 117 13.19 -0.49 -29.26
N VAL A 118 12.45 -0.34 -28.17
CA VAL A 118 11.00 -0.12 -28.19
C VAL A 118 10.68 1.31 -28.61
N SER A 119 9.60 1.46 -29.38
CA SER A 119 8.98 2.77 -29.61
C SER A 119 7.95 3.04 -28.52
N LEU A 120 8.17 4.03 -27.66
CA LEU A 120 7.29 4.31 -26.51
C LEU A 120 6.44 5.56 -26.78
N TYR A 121 5.12 5.40 -26.73
CA TYR A 121 4.15 6.47 -26.84
C TYR A 121 3.45 6.71 -25.51
N ASP A 122 3.50 7.95 -25.00
CA ASP A 122 2.78 8.31 -23.79
C ASP A 122 1.45 8.99 -24.12
N TYR A 123 0.35 8.42 -23.62
CA TYR A 123 -1.00 8.97 -23.81
C TYR A 123 -1.17 10.38 -23.24
N GLU A 124 -0.39 10.76 -22.23
CA GLU A 124 -0.42 12.10 -21.64
C GLU A 124 0.02 13.18 -22.64
N LEU A 125 0.87 12.81 -23.59
CA LEU A 125 1.49 13.72 -24.56
C LEU A 125 0.71 13.80 -25.87
N ILE A 126 -0.42 13.07 -25.98
CA ILE A 126 -1.39 13.19 -27.07
C ILE A 126 -2.30 14.38 -26.78
N VAL A 127 -1.91 15.52 -27.32
CA VAL A 127 -2.51 16.84 -27.11
C VAL A 127 -3.09 17.37 -28.43
N GLY A 128 -4.29 17.94 -28.39
CA GLY A 128 -4.92 18.56 -29.57
C GLY A 128 -4.41 19.97 -29.87
N ASP A 129 -4.89 20.58 -30.96
CA ASP A 129 -4.39 21.87 -31.49
C ASP A 129 -4.47 23.06 -30.51
N HIS A 130 -5.30 22.96 -29.46
CA HIS A 130 -5.45 23.99 -28.42
C HIS A 130 -4.67 23.68 -27.13
N GLY A 131 -3.69 22.77 -27.16
CA GLY A 131 -2.91 22.40 -25.97
C GLY A 131 -3.67 21.54 -24.96
N LYS A 132 -4.90 21.11 -25.28
CA LYS A 132 -5.73 20.27 -24.39
C LYS A 132 -5.46 18.78 -24.61
N ARG A 133 -5.12 18.08 -23.53
CA ARG A 133 -4.98 16.61 -23.52
C ARG A 133 -6.27 15.92 -23.94
N LEU A 134 -6.15 14.96 -24.85
CA LEU A 134 -7.29 14.24 -25.41
C LEU A 134 -7.67 13.01 -24.58
N LEU A 135 -6.68 12.28 -24.06
CA LEU A 135 -6.88 11.01 -23.34
C LEU A 135 -6.78 11.19 -21.82
N ALA A 136 -7.92 11.35 -21.13
CA ALA A 136 -7.96 11.53 -19.67
C ALA A 136 -9.21 10.91 -19.03
N PHE A 137 -9.13 10.62 -17.72
CA PHE A 137 -10.20 9.97 -16.96
C PHE A 137 -10.95 10.89 -15.97
N GLY A 138 -10.63 12.19 -15.93
CA GLY A 138 -11.04 13.08 -14.84
C GLY A 138 -12.55 13.09 -14.55
N LYS A 139 -13.41 12.98 -15.57
CA LYS A 139 -14.87 12.95 -15.38
C LYS A 139 -15.34 11.74 -14.56
N TYR A 140 -14.68 10.60 -14.70
CA TYR A 140 -14.99 9.38 -13.95
C TYR A 140 -14.44 9.43 -12.53
N ALA A 141 -13.28 10.07 -12.31
CA ALA A 141 -12.79 10.35 -10.96
C ALA A 141 -13.81 11.19 -10.18
N GLY A 142 -14.32 12.26 -10.80
CA GLY A 142 -15.36 13.10 -10.19
C GLY A 142 -16.65 12.34 -9.86
N ARG A 143 -17.10 11.47 -10.77
CA ARG A 143 -18.32 10.67 -10.59
C ARG A 143 -18.18 9.63 -9.47
N ALA A 144 -17.07 8.89 -9.43
CA ALA A 144 -16.83 7.91 -8.37
C ALA A 144 -16.62 8.62 -7.02
N GLY A 145 -15.70 9.59 -6.97
CA GLY A 145 -15.36 10.29 -5.74
C GLY A 145 -16.55 10.92 -5.02
N ILE A 146 -17.52 11.49 -5.75
CA ILE A 146 -18.73 12.03 -5.11
C ILE A 146 -19.71 10.95 -4.64
N ILE A 147 -19.83 9.81 -5.34
CA ILE A 147 -20.70 8.70 -4.91
C ILE A 147 -20.14 8.09 -3.63
N ASP A 148 -18.83 7.82 -3.62
CA ASP A 148 -18.15 7.25 -2.46
C ASP A 148 -18.24 8.22 -1.29
N PHE A 149 -17.98 9.51 -1.53
CA PHE A 149 -18.10 10.52 -0.50
C PHE A 149 -19.52 10.68 0.05
N LEU A 150 -20.57 10.55 -0.78
CA LEU A 150 -21.95 10.53 -0.28
C LEU A 150 -22.22 9.31 0.62
N CYS A 151 -21.71 8.12 0.25
CA CYS A 151 -21.74 6.93 1.11
C CYS A 151 -21.00 7.19 2.44
N GLY A 152 -19.78 7.74 2.39
CA GLY A 152 -19.00 8.11 3.56
C GLY A 152 -19.69 9.14 4.46
N LEU A 153 -20.33 10.15 3.86
CA LEU A 153 -21.16 11.12 4.60
C LEU A 153 -22.36 10.44 5.27
N GLY A 154 -22.98 9.44 4.64
CA GLY A 154 -24.04 8.64 5.28
C GLY A 154 -23.56 7.95 6.56
N GLN A 155 -22.39 7.32 6.50
CA GLN A 155 -21.74 6.68 7.65
C GLN A 155 -21.33 7.71 8.72
N ARG A 156 -20.76 8.84 8.30
CA ARG A 156 -20.33 9.91 9.21
C ARG A 156 -21.50 10.59 9.91
N TYR A 157 -22.61 10.83 9.22
CA TYR A 157 -23.80 11.37 9.86
C TYR A 157 -24.38 10.39 10.87
N LEU A 158 -24.34 9.09 10.59
CA LEU A 158 -24.81 8.07 11.52
C LEU A 158 -24.02 8.11 12.85
N SER A 159 -22.69 8.21 12.81
CA SER A 159 -21.87 8.32 14.02
C SER A 159 -22.08 9.64 14.77
N LEU A 160 -22.46 10.71 14.06
CA LEU A 160 -22.91 11.97 14.65
C LEU A 160 -24.36 11.93 15.18
N GLY A 161 -25.01 10.76 15.17
CA GLY A 161 -26.38 10.56 15.68
C GLY A 161 -27.49 10.91 14.70
N TYR A 162 -27.18 11.10 13.41
CA TYR A 162 -28.14 11.43 12.36
C TYR A 162 -28.31 10.28 11.37
N SER A 163 -29.50 9.70 11.33
CA SER A 163 -29.88 8.80 10.24
C SER A 163 -30.30 9.62 9.01
N THR A 164 -29.62 9.41 7.88
CA THR A 164 -29.88 10.08 6.60
C THR A 164 -30.05 9.07 5.48
N PRO A 165 -30.81 9.39 4.41
CA PRO A 165 -30.95 8.51 3.25
C PRO A 165 -29.62 8.15 2.56
N LEU A 166 -28.58 8.96 2.77
CA LEU A 166 -27.23 8.71 2.23
C LEU A 166 -26.62 7.39 2.71
N LEU A 167 -27.04 6.90 3.89
CA LEU A 167 -26.58 5.62 4.46
C LEU A 167 -26.93 4.41 3.56
N SER A 168 -27.93 4.55 2.69
CA SER A 168 -28.35 3.50 1.76
C SER A 168 -27.47 3.39 0.50
N LEU A 169 -26.53 4.33 0.30
CA LEU A 169 -25.58 4.26 -0.82
C LEU A 169 -24.43 3.32 -0.49
N GLY A 170 -24.11 2.41 -1.41
CA GLY A 170 -22.83 1.71 -1.45
C GLY A 170 -21.74 2.51 -2.16
N ALA A 171 -20.49 2.06 -2.04
CA ALA A 171 -19.36 2.56 -2.81
C ALA A 171 -19.52 2.29 -4.32
N SER A 172 -18.84 3.08 -5.16
CA SER A 172 -19.01 3.10 -6.60
C SER A 172 -18.73 1.74 -7.23
N TYR A 173 -17.67 1.05 -6.78
CA TYR A 173 -17.30 -0.27 -7.27
C TYR A 173 -18.35 -1.36 -7.01
N MET A 174 -19.29 -1.13 -6.08
CA MET A 174 -20.35 -2.09 -5.75
C MET A 174 -21.47 -2.11 -6.80
N TYR A 175 -21.56 -1.07 -7.64
CA TYR A 175 -22.57 -1.01 -8.69
C TYR A 175 -22.06 -1.64 -9.99
N PRO A 176 -22.90 -2.41 -10.71
CA PRO A 176 -22.50 -3.07 -11.95
C PRO A 176 -22.29 -2.09 -13.14
N SER A 177 -22.69 -0.83 -12.99
CA SER A 177 -22.55 0.22 -14.01
C SER A 177 -22.74 1.61 -13.39
N LEU A 178 -22.27 2.64 -14.10
CA LEU A 178 -22.57 4.03 -13.75
C LEU A 178 -24.07 4.31 -13.77
N ALA A 179 -24.83 3.69 -14.66
CA ALA A 179 -26.29 3.85 -14.71
C ALA A 179 -26.97 3.32 -13.44
N ALA A 180 -26.54 2.15 -12.94
CA ALA A 180 -27.04 1.59 -11.69
C ALA A 180 -26.67 2.46 -10.48
N ALA A 181 -25.43 2.97 -10.42
CA ALA A 181 -25.00 3.88 -9.37
C ALA A 181 -25.83 5.18 -9.37
N LYS A 182 -26.07 5.76 -10.55
CA LYS A 182 -26.96 6.93 -10.70
C LYS A 182 -28.39 6.64 -10.25
N ALA A 183 -28.93 5.46 -10.57
CA ALA A 183 -30.26 5.06 -10.12
C ALA A 183 -30.35 4.97 -8.59
N ALA A 184 -29.31 4.48 -7.91
CA ALA A 184 -29.23 4.49 -6.45
C ALA A 184 -29.22 5.91 -5.88
N VAL A 185 -28.43 6.82 -6.48
CA VAL A 185 -28.41 8.25 -6.07
C VAL A 185 -29.76 8.92 -6.32
N ILE A 186 -30.45 8.60 -7.42
CA ILE A 186 -31.81 9.09 -7.70
C ILE A 186 -32.78 8.61 -6.62
N SER A 187 -32.76 7.33 -6.26
CA SER A 187 -33.62 6.77 -5.20
C SER A 187 -33.41 7.48 -3.86
N VAL A 188 -32.15 7.76 -3.51
CA VAL A 188 -31.78 8.52 -2.32
C VAL A 188 -32.26 9.97 -2.42
N GLY A 189 -32.15 10.57 -3.61
CA GLY A 189 -32.68 11.89 -3.89
C GLY A 189 -34.20 11.99 -3.74
N GLU A 190 -34.95 11.00 -4.22
CA GLU A 190 -36.41 10.90 -4.05
C GLU A 190 -36.81 10.78 -2.58
N GLU A 191 -36.06 10.01 -1.79
CA GLU A 191 -36.27 9.92 -0.34
C GLU A 191 -35.99 11.25 0.36
N ILE A 192 -34.91 11.96 0.00
CA ILE A 192 -34.61 13.30 0.52
C ILE A 192 -35.71 14.29 0.13
N ALA A 193 -36.22 14.23 -1.10
CA ALA A 193 -37.27 15.14 -1.58
C ALA A 193 -38.60 14.91 -0.85
N SER A 194 -38.94 13.65 -0.56
CA SER A 194 -40.20 13.27 0.08
C SER A 194 -40.17 13.40 1.61
N GLN A 195 -39.08 13.02 2.26
CA GLN A 195 -38.98 12.94 3.72
C GLN A 195 -38.15 14.07 4.34
N GLY A 196 -37.34 14.78 3.55
CA GLY A 196 -36.39 15.78 4.03
C GLY A 196 -35.20 15.17 4.80
N LEU A 197 -34.27 16.04 5.20
CA LEU A 197 -33.12 15.71 6.04
C LEU A 197 -33.36 16.19 7.48
N PRO A 198 -32.70 15.59 8.50
CA PRO A 198 -32.74 16.08 9.86
C PRO A 198 -32.37 17.57 9.95
N SER A 199 -33.17 18.38 10.64
CA SER A 199 -32.93 19.84 10.68
C SER A 199 -31.58 20.24 11.29
N GLY A 200 -30.99 19.38 12.13
CA GLY A 200 -29.68 19.62 12.76
C GLY A 200 -28.49 19.60 11.79
N ILE A 201 -28.66 19.08 10.57
CA ILE A 201 -27.61 19.04 9.53
C ILE A 201 -27.91 20.00 8.37
N CYS A 202 -29.00 20.78 8.46
CA CYS A 202 -29.43 21.70 7.43
C CYS A 202 -29.14 23.16 7.80
N PRO A 203 -28.76 24.02 6.83
CA PRO A 203 -28.59 23.73 5.40
C PRO A 203 -27.34 22.88 5.12
N LEU A 204 -27.47 21.91 4.21
CA LEU A 204 -26.38 21.04 3.77
C LEU A 204 -25.75 21.63 2.50
N VAL A 205 -24.52 22.15 2.59
CA VAL A 205 -23.86 22.89 1.50
C VAL A 205 -22.66 22.11 0.97
N PHE A 206 -22.72 21.68 -0.28
CA PHE A 206 -21.62 21.08 -1.02
C PHE A 206 -20.89 22.15 -1.85
N VAL A 207 -19.60 22.30 -1.62
CA VAL A 207 -18.71 23.20 -2.36
C VAL A 207 -17.85 22.40 -3.33
N PHE A 208 -18.00 22.65 -4.62
CA PHE A 208 -17.19 22.04 -5.68
C PHE A 208 -16.13 23.02 -6.16
N THR A 209 -14.85 22.68 -6.03
CA THR A 209 -13.76 23.58 -6.43
C THR A 209 -13.34 23.31 -7.88
N GLY A 210 -13.10 24.38 -8.64
CA GLY A 210 -12.65 24.30 -10.03
C GLY A 210 -13.76 24.01 -11.03
N SER A 211 -13.42 24.17 -12.32
CA SER A 211 -14.31 24.00 -13.47
C SER A 211 -13.82 22.92 -14.45
N GLY A 212 -12.92 22.04 -14.00
CA GLY A 212 -12.38 20.95 -14.81
C GLY A 212 -13.32 19.76 -15.00
N ASN A 213 -12.87 18.74 -15.73
CA ASN A 213 -13.65 17.51 -15.97
C ASN A 213 -14.05 16.79 -14.67
N VAL A 214 -13.20 16.85 -13.65
CA VAL A 214 -13.44 16.25 -12.33
C VAL A 214 -14.64 16.92 -11.65
N SER A 215 -14.61 18.26 -11.53
CA SER A 215 -15.72 19.04 -10.97
C SER A 215 -17.03 18.81 -11.71
N HIS A 216 -16.99 18.78 -13.06
CA HIS A 216 -18.17 18.47 -13.86
C HIS A 216 -18.70 17.04 -13.61
N GLY A 217 -17.82 16.06 -13.43
CA GLY A 217 -18.20 14.69 -13.09
C GLY A 217 -18.85 14.58 -11.72
N ALA A 218 -18.30 15.27 -10.72
CA ALA A 218 -18.85 15.31 -9.37
C ALA A 218 -20.25 15.99 -9.36
N GLN A 219 -20.36 17.13 -10.03
CA GLN A 219 -21.62 17.85 -10.17
C GLN A 219 -22.69 17.04 -10.92
N GLU A 220 -22.31 16.21 -11.89
CA GLU A 220 -23.25 15.37 -12.64
C GLU A 220 -24.01 14.41 -11.72
N ILE A 221 -23.33 13.81 -10.74
CA ILE A 221 -23.97 12.94 -9.76
C ILE A 221 -24.73 13.76 -8.71
N PHE A 222 -24.12 14.83 -8.19
CA PHE A 222 -24.78 15.68 -7.20
C PHE A 222 -26.13 16.22 -7.70
N LYS A 223 -26.21 16.55 -9.00
CA LYS A 223 -27.44 17.02 -9.64
C LYS A 223 -28.61 16.02 -9.62
N LEU A 224 -28.34 14.75 -9.30
CA LEU A 224 -29.37 13.72 -9.13
C LEU A 224 -30.03 13.80 -7.75
N LEU A 225 -29.41 14.46 -6.78
CA LEU A 225 -30.06 14.82 -5.52
C LEU A 225 -30.96 16.03 -5.74
N PRO A 226 -32.05 16.17 -4.97
CA PRO A 226 -32.80 17.41 -4.94
C PRO A 226 -31.91 18.51 -4.33
N HIS A 227 -31.67 19.60 -5.06
CA HIS A 227 -30.70 20.63 -4.66
C HIS A 227 -31.07 22.02 -5.21
N THR A 228 -30.38 23.06 -4.71
CA THR A 228 -30.38 24.41 -5.32
C THR A 228 -28.93 24.89 -5.44
N PHE A 229 -28.50 25.26 -6.66
CA PHE A 229 -27.18 25.89 -6.83
C PHE A 229 -27.21 27.36 -6.41
N VAL A 230 -26.17 27.81 -5.71
CA VAL A 230 -26.00 29.19 -5.25
C VAL A 230 -24.62 29.72 -5.60
N GLU A 231 -24.56 31.02 -5.91
CA GLU A 231 -23.30 31.75 -6.09
C GLU A 231 -22.55 31.88 -4.75
N PRO A 232 -21.20 31.87 -4.75
CA PRO A 232 -20.40 31.99 -3.52
C PRO A 232 -20.78 33.21 -2.65
N SER A 233 -21.10 34.34 -3.27
CA SER A 233 -21.50 35.58 -2.58
C SER A 233 -22.81 35.46 -1.79
N ARG A 234 -23.64 34.46 -2.07
CA ARG A 234 -24.94 34.24 -1.43
C ARG A 234 -24.90 33.22 -0.29
N LEU A 235 -23.77 32.55 -0.07
CA LEU A 235 -23.59 31.60 1.03
C LEU A 235 -23.95 32.19 2.42
N PRO A 236 -23.57 33.45 2.76
CA PRO A 236 -23.96 34.04 4.04
C PRO A 236 -25.48 34.17 4.25
N GLU A 237 -26.25 34.37 3.17
CA GLU A 237 -27.71 34.52 3.23
C GLU A 237 -28.41 33.24 3.71
N LEU A 238 -27.84 32.06 3.39
CA LEU A 238 -28.40 30.76 3.73
C LEU A 238 -28.47 30.56 5.25
N PHE A 239 -27.44 31.01 5.97
CA PHE A 239 -27.33 30.88 7.42
C PHE A 239 -27.97 32.06 8.17
N GLY A 240 -28.05 33.24 7.54
CA GLY A 240 -28.75 34.41 8.08
C GLY A 240 -30.26 34.23 8.22
N LYS A 241 -30.91 33.50 7.29
CA LYS A 241 -32.36 33.23 7.33
C LYS A 241 -32.76 32.22 8.41
N VAL A 242 -31.88 31.31 8.81
CA VAL A 242 -32.14 30.28 9.84
C VAL A 242 -32.20 30.90 11.25
N ARG A 243 -31.38 31.91 11.54
CA ARG A 243 -31.40 32.63 12.83
C ARG A 243 -32.68 33.47 13.07
N ASN A 244 -33.41 33.82 12.02
CA ASN A 244 -34.66 34.60 12.10
C ASN A 244 -35.95 33.75 12.16
N LEU A 245 -35.84 32.42 12.13
CA LEU A 245 -36.98 31.48 12.17
C LEU A 245 -37.38 31.05 13.59
N ASN A 246 -37.18 31.90 14.61
CA ASN A 246 -37.86 31.81 15.91
C ASN A 246 -39.34 32.24 15.80
N SER A 247 -40.05 31.77 14.78
CA SER A 247 -41.52 31.84 14.67
C SER A 247 -42.11 30.47 14.97
N PRO A 248 -43.21 30.38 15.75
CA PRO A 248 -43.74 29.11 16.20
C PRO A 248 -44.37 28.31 15.05
N ALA A 249 -44.10 27.01 15.05
CA ALA A 249 -44.77 25.95 14.28
C ALA A 249 -44.50 25.86 12.76
N ARG A 250 -43.42 25.16 12.39
CA ARG A 250 -43.52 24.07 11.41
C ARG A 250 -43.23 22.75 12.12
N THR A 251 -44.20 21.85 12.08
CA THR A 251 -44.30 20.58 12.81
C THR A 251 -43.36 19.46 12.31
N SER A 252 -42.57 19.69 11.26
CA SER A 252 -41.69 18.65 10.71
C SER A 252 -40.26 18.77 11.25
N LYS A 253 -39.78 17.73 11.94
CA LYS A 253 -38.38 17.58 12.38
C LYS A 253 -37.39 17.36 11.21
N ARG A 254 -37.90 17.27 9.98
CA ARG A 254 -37.12 17.11 8.75
C ARG A 254 -37.43 18.23 7.75
N VAL A 255 -36.38 18.76 7.13
CA VAL A 255 -36.43 19.90 6.19
C VAL A 255 -35.62 19.61 4.93
N PHE A 256 -36.04 20.20 3.81
CA PHE A 256 -35.35 20.08 2.53
C PHE A 256 -34.50 21.33 2.27
N GLN A 257 -33.18 21.22 2.48
CA GLN A 257 -32.23 22.32 2.34
C GLN A 257 -30.85 21.80 1.91
N VAL A 258 -30.73 21.35 0.66
CA VAL A 258 -29.47 20.90 0.05
C VAL A 258 -29.03 21.91 -1.00
N TYR A 259 -27.79 22.38 -0.91
CA TYR A 259 -27.24 23.41 -1.78
C TYR A 259 -25.92 22.96 -2.41
N GLY A 260 -25.74 23.33 -3.67
CA GLY A 260 -24.46 23.20 -4.37
C GLY A 260 -23.86 24.59 -4.61
N CYS A 261 -22.55 24.72 -4.50
CA CYS A 261 -21.83 25.94 -4.84
C CYS A 261 -20.58 25.57 -5.64
N VAL A 262 -20.40 26.19 -6.80
CA VAL A 262 -19.20 25.99 -7.63
C VAL A 262 -18.29 27.19 -7.43
N VAL A 263 -17.04 26.91 -7.08
CA VAL A 263 -16.04 27.93 -6.72
C VAL A 263 -14.89 27.84 -7.70
N THR A 264 -14.44 28.97 -8.21
CA THR A 264 -13.29 29.07 -9.12
C THR A 264 -12.17 29.91 -8.49
N SER A 265 -11.04 30.07 -9.17
CA SER A 265 -9.89 30.83 -8.63
C SER A 265 -10.27 32.25 -8.16
N ARG A 266 -11.21 32.91 -8.84
CA ARG A 266 -11.71 34.26 -8.46
C ARG A 266 -12.36 34.33 -7.07
N ASP A 267 -12.84 33.18 -6.59
CA ASP A 267 -13.56 33.06 -5.32
C ASP A 267 -12.62 32.52 -4.21
N MET A 268 -11.46 31.98 -4.59
CA MET A 268 -10.49 31.35 -3.70
C MET A 268 -9.38 32.31 -3.27
N VAL A 269 -9.03 33.28 -4.11
CA VAL A 269 -7.96 34.24 -3.87
C VAL A 269 -8.38 35.68 -4.17
N GLU A 270 -7.68 36.65 -3.58
CA GLU A 270 -7.79 38.06 -3.94
C GLU A 270 -6.41 38.69 -4.10
N HIS A 271 -6.33 39.72 -4.93
CA HIS A 271 -5.07 40.42 -5.16
C HIS A 271 -4.66 41.19 -3.89
N LYS A 272 -3.38 41.17 -3.52
CA LYS A 272 -2.82 41.82 -2.32
C LYS A 272 -2.98 43.34 -2.33
N ASP A 273 -2.92 43.95 -3.51
CA ASP A 273 -3.32 45.34 -3.74
C ASP A 273 -4.85 45.43 -3.83
N PRO A 274 -5.52 46.10 -2.86
CA PRO A 274 -6.99 46.19 -2.81
C PRO A 274 -7.60 47.02 -3.94
N SER A 275 -6.79 47.78 -4.70
CA SER A 275 -7.27 48.53 -5.86
C SER A 275 -7.43 47.67 -7.12
N LYS A 276 -6.84 46.47 -7.15
CA LYS A 276 -6.88 45.55 -8.28
C LYS A 276 -7.94 44.46 -8.08
N ILE A 277 -8.72 44.20 -9.14
CA ILE A 277 -9.66 43.08 -9.17
C ILE A 277 -8.95 41.79 -9.56
N PHE A 278 -9.54 40.64 -9.25
CA PHE A 278 -9.01 39.34 -9.67
C PHE A 278 -8.87 39.27 -11.19
N ASP A 279 -7.66 38.96 -11.67
CA ASP A 279 -7.37 38.65 -13.07
C ASP A 279 -6.82 37.22 -13.17
N LYS A 280 -7.41 36.42 -14.06
CA LYS A 280 -7.05 35.01 -14.19
C LYS A 280 -5.66 34.83 -14.83
N ALA A 281 -5.31 35.63 -15.84
CA ALA A 281 -4.01 35.48 -16.49
C ALA A 281 -2.88 35.89 -15.52
N ASP A 282 -3.08 37.00 -14.81
CA ASP A 282 -2.16 37.50 -13.80
C ASP A 282 -2.02 36.52 -12.63
N TYR A 283 -3.11 35.95 -12.09
CA TYR A 283 -3.01 34.96 -11.00
C TYR A 283 -2.20 33.72 -11.37
N TYR A 284 -2.36 33.20 -12.59
CA TYR A 284 -1.61 32.01 -13.03
C TYR A 284 -0.16 32.33 -13.41
N ALA A 285 0.16 33.58 -13.78
CA ALA A 285 1.51 34.04 -14.01
C ALA A 285 2.24 34.39 -12.70
N HIS A 286 1.56 35.11 -11.80
CA HIS A 286 2.09 35.74 -10.58
C HIS A 286 1.22 35.41 -9.35
N PRO A 287 1.12 34.13 -8.95
CA PRO A 287 0.29 33.73 -7.81
C PRO A 287 0.73 34.36 -6.48
N GLU A 288 2.00 34.77 -6.36
CA GLU A 288 2.56 35.49 -5.21
C GLU A 288 1.90 36.86 -4.97
N HIS A 289 1.21 37.43 -5.96
CA HIS A 289 0.46 38.68 -5.81
C HIS A 289 -0.89 38.50 -5.10
N TYR A 290 -1.27 37.27 -4.77
CA TYR A 290 -2.60 36.95 -4.27
C TYR A 290 -2.58 36.36 -2.86
N ASN A 291 -3.60 36.67 -2.07
CA ASN A 291 -3.86 36.07 -0.75
C ASN A 291 -5.00 35.05 -0.85
N PRO A 292 -4.94 33.92 -0.13
CA PRO A 292 -6.05 32.97 -0.08
C PRO A 292 -7.20 33.53 0.76
N VAL A 293 -8.42 33.55 0.21
CA VAL A 293 -9.65 34.05 0.87
C VAL A 293 -10.75 32.99 0.98
N PHE A 294 -10.51 31.79 0.46
CA PHE A 294 -11.48 30.69 0.51
C PHE A 294 -11.95 30.39 1.95
N HIS A 295 -11.01 30.39 2.90
CA HIS A 295 -11.27 30.17 4.32
C HIS A 295 -12.14 31.27 4.97
N GLU A 296 -12.25 32.45 4.37
CA GLU A 296 -13.07 33.55 4.88
C GLU A 296 -14.43 33.65 4.17
N LYS A 297 -14.43 33.49 2.84
CA LYS A 297 -15.60 33.78 2.00
C LYS A 297 -16.47 32.55 1.73
N VAL A 298 -15.92 31.35 1.77
CA VAL A 298 -16.61 30.12 1.35
C VAL A 298 -16.63 29.06 2.44
N ALA A 299 -15.47 28.64 2.93
CA ALA A 299 -15.32 27.54 3.88
C ALA A 299 -16.20 27.66 5.15
N PRO A 300 -16.46 28.85 5.74
CA PRO A 300 -17.32 28.98 6.92
C PRO A 300 -18.76 28.48 6.73
N TYR A 301 -19.19 28.32 5.47
CA TYR A 301 -20.56 27.94 5.10
C TYR A 301 -20.63 26.54 4.48
N ALA A 302 -19.50 25.86 4.28
CA ALA A 302 -19.43 24.56 3.65
C ALA A 302 -19.71 23.44 4.66
N SER A 303 -20.65 22.54 4.33
CA SER A 303 -20.81 21.27 5.06
C SER A 303 -19.91 20.18 4.48
N ALA A 304 -19.66 20.26 3.18
CA ALA A 304 -18.88 19.31 2.41
C ALA A 304 -18.02 20.08 1.38
N ILE A 305 -16.73 19.77 1.30
CA ILE A 305 -15.84 20.30 0.25
C ILE A 305 -15.46 19.16 -0.68
N VAL A 306 -15.70 19.34 -1.97
CA VAL A 306 -15.32 18.40 -3.03
C VAL A 306 -14.22 19.06 -3.85
N ASN A 307 -12.98 18.76 -3.49
CA ASN A 307 -11.80 19.38 -4.07
C ASN A 307 -11.49 18.76 -5.43
N CYS A 308 -11.60 19.55 -6.50
CA CYS A 308 -11.40 19.10 -7.88
C CYS A 308 -10.48 20.04 -8.66
N ILE A 309 -9.71 20.89 -7.96
CA ILE A 309 -8.77 21.82 -8.60
C ILE A 309 -7.47 21.13 -8.95
N TYR A 310 -6.74 21.74 -9.87
CA TYR A 310 -5.32 21.54 -9.96
C TYR A 310 -4.63 22.49 -8.99
N TRP A 311 -3.56 22.05 -8.33
CA TRP A 311 -2.76 22.89 -7.43
C TRP A 311 -1.28 22.55 -7.52
N GLU A 312 -0.43 23.55 -7.35
CA GLU A 312 1.03 23.41 -7.25
C GLU A 312 1.55 24.42 -6.22
N LYS A 313 2.74 24.14 -5.67
CA LYS A 313 3.28 24.82 -4.48
C LYS A 313 3.38 26.35 -4.58
N ARG A 314 3.51 26.91 -5.79
CA ARG A 314 3.55 28.37 -5.98
C ARG A 314 2.19 29.04 -5.78
N PHE A 315 1.09 28.31 -5.92
CA PHE A 315 -0.24 28.85 -5.65
C PHE A 315 -0.53 28.82 -4.15
N PRO A 316 -1.25 29.84 -3.63
CA PRO A 316 -1.79 29.77 -2.28
C PRO A 316 -2.57 28.48 -2.06
N ARG A 317 -2.42 27.87 -0.88
CA ARG A 317 -3.25 26.72 -0.48
C ARG A 317 -4.73 27.13 -0.44
N LEU A 318 -5.61 26.18 -0.73
CA LEU A 318 -7.06 26.36 -0.62
C LEU A 318 -7.47 26.48 0.85
N LEU A 319 -6.93 25.60 1.71
CA LEU A 319 -7.18 25.61 3.14
C LEU A 319 -5.96 25.08 3.91
N SER A 320 -5.40 25.90 4.79
CA SER A 320 -4.31 25.49 5.70
C SER A 320 -4.85 24.80 6.96
N THR A 321 -3.99 24.07 7.66
CA THR A 321 -4.33 23.45 8.94
C THR A 321 -4.80 24.48 9.95
N GLN A 322 -4.07 25.59 10.07
CA GLN A 322 -4.42 26.69 10.98
C GLN A 322 -5.78 27.32 10.62
N GLN A 323 -6.05 27.54 9.33
CA GLN A 323 -7.33 28.10 8.89
C GLN A 323 -8.50 27.17 9.23
N LEU A 324 -8.34 25.86 9.04
CA LEU A 324 -9.36 24.88 9.43
C LEU A 324 -9.59 24.87 10.95
N GLN A 325 -8.53 24.93 11.75
CA GLN A 325 -8.65 25.03 13.21
C GLN A 325 -9.46 26.25 13.64
N ASP A 326 -9.16 27.42 13.06
CA ASP A 326 -9.88 28.66 13.36
C ASP A 326 -11.34 28.60 12.91
N LEU A 327 -11.63 27.93 11.79
CA LEU A 327 -13.00 27.68 11.33
C LEU A 327 -13.76 26.78 12.31
N MET A 328 -13.16 25.69 12.77
CA MET A 328 -13.81 24.79 13.72
C MET A 328 -14.08 25.46 15.06
N ARG A 329 -13.13 26.28 15.58
CA ARG A 329 -13.34 27.09 16.79
C ARG A 329 -14.49 28.08 16.65
N LYS A 330 -14.74 28.58 15.43
CA LYS A 330 -15.85 29.49 15.10
C LYS A 330 -17.18 28.77 14.81
N GLY A 331 -17.23 27.44 14.92
CA GLY A 331 -18.44 26.64 14.70
C GLY A 331 -18.78 26.44 13.22
N CYS A 332 -17.77 26.31 12.36
CA CYS A 332 -17.95 25.95 10.96
C CYS A 332 -18.68 24.60 10.81
N PRO A 333 -19.67 24.48 9.90
CA PRO A 333 -20.50 23.27 9.75
C PRO A 333 -19.85 22.15 8.94
N LEU A 334 -18.56 22.26 8.61
CA LEU A 334 -17.85 21.30 7.76
C LEU A 334 -17.80 19.92 8.44
N VAL A 335 -18.32 18.90 7.75
CA VAL A 335 -18.35 17.51 8.20
C VAL A 335 -17.39 16.63 7.41
N GLY A 336 -17.08 17.00 6.16
CA GLY A 336 -16.10 16.24 5.40
C GLY A 336 -15.56 16.93 4.15
N ILE A 337 -14.48 16.35 3.64
CA ILE A 337 -13.75 16.75 2.45
C ILE A 337 -13.50 15.51 1.58
N SER A 338 -13.91 15.60 0.32
CA SER A 338 -13.49 14.68 -0.73
C SER A 338 -12.43 15.36 -1.57
N ASP A 339 -11.17 14.99 -1.35
CA ASP A 339 -10.04 15.46 -2.12
C ASP A 339 -9.74 14.56 -3.32
N ILE A 340 -10.43 14.81 -4.43
CA ILE A 340 -10.32 14.00 -5.66
C ILE A 340 -8.98 14.25 -6.38
N THR A 341 -8.24 15.29 -6.00
CA THR A 341 -6.90 15.56 -6.56
C THR A 341 -5.87 14.57 -6.02
N CYS A 342 -6.07 14.10 -4.77
CA CYS A 342 -5.19 13.17 -4.07
C CYS A 342 -3.76 13.71 -3.90
N ASP A 343 -3.62 15.03 -3.75
CA ASP A 343 -2.32 15.66 -3.50
C ASP A 343 -2.02 15.68 -1.99
N VAL A 344 -1.19 14.75 -1.53
CA VAL A 344 -0.76 14.68 -0.12
C VAL A 344 -0.05 15.97 0.28
N GLY A 345 -0.58 16.63 1.32
CA GLY A 345 -0.10 17.93 1.79
C GLY A 345 -0.22 19.01 0.72
N GLY A 346 -1.19 18.89 -0.20
CA GLY A 346 -1.39 19.76 -1.36
C GLY A 346 -2.22 21.01 -1.07
N SER A 347 -3.24 21.27 -1.88
CA SER A 347 -4.10 22.47 -1.72
C SER A 347 -4.86 22.46 -0.39
N ILE A 348 -5.12 21.28 0.17
CA ILE A 348 -5.71 21.07 1.49
C ILE A 348 -4.60 20.49 2.38
N GLU A 349 -4.01 21.33 3.23
CA GLU A 349 -2.75 21.04 3.91
C GLU A 349 -2.77 19.80 4.80
N PHE A 350 -3.86 19.59 5.51
CA PHE A 350 -4.05 18.50 6.48
C PHE A 350 -4.50 17.19 5.84
N VAL A 351 -4.66 17.12 4.52
CA VAL A 351 -4.80 15.83 3.83
C VAL A 351 -3.39 15.28 3.63
N ASN A 352 -2.84 14.65 4.67
CA ASN A 352 -1.43 14.22 4.72
C ASN A 352 -1.22 12.74 4.31
N GLU A 353 -2.29 12.03 3.98
CA GLU A 353 -2.26 10.63 3.56
C GLU A 353 -3.20 10.39 2.37
N THR A 354 -2.91 9.33 1.61
CA THR A 354 -3.80 8.84 0.55
C THR A 354 -4.70 7.74 1.11
N THR A 355 -5.93 7.69 0.62
CA THR A 355 -6.87 6.60 0.93
C THR A 355 -6.93 5.62 -0.23
N SER A 356 -7.38 4.39 0.03
CA SER A 356 -7.57 3.37 -1.01
C SER A 356 -9.05 3.07 -1.22
N ILE A 357 -9.41 2.39 -2.31
CA ILE A 357 -10.80 1.95 -2.52
C ILE A 357 -11.28 1.01 -1.38
N ASP A 358 -10.37 0.26 -0.77
CA ASP A 358 -10.67 -0.62 0.36
C ASP A 358 -10.88 0.13 1.68
N LEU A 359 -10.14 1.22 1.88
CA LEU A 359 -10.21 2.11 3.05
C LEU A 359 -10.31 3.56 2.55
N PRO A 360 -11.49 3.98 2.07
CA PRO A 360 -11.66 5.22 1.30
C PRO A 360 -11.71 6.50 2.15
N PHE A 361 -11.68 6.35 3.48
CA PHE A 361 -11.84 7.45 4.41
C PHE A 361 -10.88 7.37 5.60
N PHE A 362 -10.50 8.55 6.09
CA PHE A 362 -9.97 8.77 7.43
C PHE A 362 -10.69 9.98 8.05
N ARG A 363 -10.59 10.14 9.35
CA ARG A 363 -11.10 11.30 10.09
C ARG A 363 -9.93 12.12 10.59
N TYR A 364 -9.96 13.41 10.30
CA TYR A 364 -9.01 14.39 10.81
C TYR A 364 -9.68 15.27 11.87
N ASP A 365 -9.17 15.27 13.10
CA ASP A 365 -9.60 16.19 14.15
C ASP A 365 -8.67 17.41 14.21
N PRO A 366 -9.09 18.58 13.68
CA PRO A 366 -8.24 19.76 13.65
C PRO A 366 -7.96 20.33 15.04
N LEU A 367 -8.82 20.12 16.04
CA LEU A 367 -8.61 20.69 17.37
C LEU A 367 -7.47 20.01 18.12
N THR A 368 -7.25 18.74 17.84
CA THR A 368 -6.19 17.91 18.44
C THR A 368 -5.05 17.60 17.47
N ASP A 369 -5.17 18.04 16.21
CA ASP A 369 -4.26 17.75 15.10
C ASP A 369 -3.96 16.24 14.99
N SER A 370 -5.03 15.44 14.93
CA SER A 370 -4.92 13.97 14.97
C SER A 370 -5.74 13.27 13.90
N TYR A 371 -5.25 12.11 13.46
CA TYR A 371 -5.77 11.32 12.36
C TYR A 371 -6.29 9.98 12.89
N HIS A 372 -7.45 9.54 12.38
CA HIS A 372 -8.15 8.36 12.86
C HIS A 372 -8.75 7.61 11.66
N HIS A 373 -8.81 6.28 11.70
CA HIS A 373 -9.39 5.47 10.61
C HIS A 373 -10.77 4.89 10.96
N ASP A 374 -11.37 5.38 12.05
CA ASP A 374 -12.74 5.09 12.43
C ASP A 374 -13.69 6.25 12.05
N MET A 375 -14.99 5.96 12.09
CA MET A 375 -16.05 6.95 11.83
C MET A 375 -16.51 7.67 13.10
N GLU A 376 -16.03 7.29 14.28
CA GLU A 376 -16.54 7.71 15.59
C GLU A 376 -15.78 8.91 16.17
N GLY A 377 -16.41 9.77 16.96
CA GLY A 377 -15.73 10.90 17.60
C GLY A 377 -15.59 12.18 16.76
N ASN A 378 -14.82 13.15 17.26
CA ASN A 378 -14.75 14.52 16.72
C ASN A 378 -13.91 14.65 15.44
N GLY A 379 -14.16 15.67 14.63
CA GLY A 379 -13.36 15.94 13.42
C GLY A 379 -14.15 15.79 12.12
N ILE A 380 -13.43 15.91 11.01
CA ILE A 380 -13.99 15.89 9.66
C ILE A 380 -13.60 14.61 8.93
N LEU A 381 -14.50 14.09 8.12
CA LEU A 381 -14.25 12.96 7.23
C LEU A 381 -13.41 13.42 6.05
N CYS A 382 -12.31 12.75 5.74
CA CYS A 382 -11.45 13.03 4.61
C CYS A 382 -11.41 11.82 3.67
N SER A 383 -11.39 12.07 2.37
CA SER A 383 -11.20 11.05 1.32
C SER A 383 -10.20 11.57 0.30
N ALA A 384 -9.22 10.76 -0.11
CA ALA A 384 -8.19 11.12 -1.06
C ALA A 384 -7.73 9.87 -1.85
N VAL A 385 -8.60 9.33 -2.70
CA VAL A 385 -8.35 8.09 -3.48
C VAL A 385 -7.72 8.43 -4.84
N ASP A 386 -6.57 7.83 -5.15
CA ASP A 386 -5.73 8.13 -6.34
C ASP A 386 -6.24 7.48 -7.65
N ILE A 387 -6.99 6.38 -7.55
CA ILE A 387 -7.42 5.56 -8.69
C ILE A 387 -8.96 5.51 -8.89
N LEU A 388 -9.70 6.53 -8.46
CA LEU A 388 -11.16 6.60 -8.55
C LEU A 388 -11.79 6.19 -9.90
N PRO A 389 -11.22 6.52 -11.09
CA PRO A 389 -11.81 6.08 -12.35
C PRO A 389 -11.91 4.55 -12.53
N THR A 390 -11.17 3.76 -11.74
CA THR A 390 -11.22 2.29 -11.79
C THR A 390 -12.54 1.74 -11.27
N GLU A 391 -13.26 2.46 -10.42
CA GLU A 391 -14.55 2.04 -9.88
C GLU A 391 -15.67 2.02 -10.93
N PHE A 392 -15.51 2.79 -12.01
CA PHE A 392 -16.35 2.72 -13.22
C PHE A 392 -15.56 2.24 -14.43
N ALA A 393 -14.84 1.12 -14.27
CA ALA A 393 -13.91 0.62 -15.28
C ALA A 393 -14.54 0.44 -16.67
N LYS A 394 -15.80 0.00 -16.75
CA LYS A 394 -16.50 -0.24 -18.02
C LYS A 394 -16.69 1.05 -18.81
N GLU A 395 -17.32 2.05 -18.21
CA GLU A 395 -17.60 3.33 -18.86
C GLU A 395 -16.32 4.17 -19.04
N ALA A 396 -15.38 4.09 -18.10
CA ALA A 396 -14.07 4.71 -18.23
C ALA A 396 -13.31 4.16 -19.44
N SER A 397 -13.30 2.84 -19.64
CA SER A 397 -12.66 2.19 -20.79
C SER A 397 -13.37 2.52 -22.11
N GLN A 398 -14.71 2.55 -22.10
CA GLN A 398 -15.49 2.94 -23.27
C GLN A 398 -15.13 4.37 -23.72
N HIS A 399 -15.16 5.33 -22.80
CA HIS A 399 -14.80 6.72 -23.11
C HIS A 399 -13.35 6.87 -23.59
N PHE A 400 -12.43 6.20 -22.91
CA PHE A 400 -11.02 6.26 -23.25
C PHE A 400 -10.76 5.72 -24.66
N GLY A 401 -11.34 4.56 -24.98
CA GLY A 401 -11.15 3.93 -26.28
C GLY A 401 -11.93 4.58 -27.43
N ASP A 402 -13.04 5.29 -27.17
CA ASP A 402 -13.73 6.11 -28.18
C ASP A 402 -12.82 7.22 -28.74
N ILE A 403 -11.88 7.69 -27.91
CA ILE A 403 -10.85 8.65 -28.29
C ILE A 403 -9.62 7.92 -28.85
N LEU A 404 -9.10 6.92 -28.13
CA LEU A 404 -7.86 6.23 -28.53
C LEU A 404 -7.99 5.55 -29.89
N SER A 405 -9.13 4.93 -30.20
CA SER A 405 -9.35 4.19 -31.45
C SER A 405 -9.17 5.03 -32.72
N GLN A 406 -9.26 6.36 -32.62
CA GLN A 406 -9.00 7.29 -33.72
C GLN A 406 -7.51 7.35 -34.11
N PHE A 407 -6.61 6.97 -33.20
CA PHE A 407 -5.16 7.03 -33.37
C PHE A 407 -4.51 5.66 -33.55
N VAL A 408 -5.17 4.58 -33.09
CA VAL A 408 -4.64 3.20 -33.11
C VAL A 408 -4.21 2.79 -34.52
N GLY A 409 -5.01 3.15 -35.53
CA GLY A 409 -4.68 2.83 -36.91
C GLY A 409 -3.33 3.36 -37.36
N SER A 410 -3.12 4.65 -37.20
CA SER A 410 -1.86 5.33 -37.51
C SER A 410 -0.68 4.72 -36.75
N LEU A 411 -0.86 4.43 -35.45
CA LEU A 411 0.19 3.81 -34.62
C LEU A 411 0.49 2.36 -35.04
N ALA A 412 -0.51 1.60 -35.48
CA ALA A 412 -0.37 0.19 -35.83
C ALA A 412 0.23 -0.03 -37.23
N SER A 413 -0.08 0.85 -38.19
CA SER A 413 0.32 0.70 -39.59
C SER A 413 1.55 1.51 -40.00
N THR A 414 2.03 2.42 -39.17
CA THR A 414 3.17 3.29 -39.52
C THR A 414 4.48 2.72 -38.97
N ALA A 415 5.39 2.32 -39.86
CA ALA A 415 6.73 1.89 -39.47
C ALA A 415 7.68 3.08 -39.22
N ASP A 416 7.50 4.16 -40.00
CA ASP A 416 8.33 5.36 -39.96
C ASP A 416 7.65 6.46 -39.14
N VAL A 417 8.15 6.68 -37.92
CA VAL A 417 7.61 7.66 -36.96
C VAL A 417 7.50 9.06 -37.56
N SER A 418 8.36 9.45 -38.52
CA SER A 418 8.32 10.77 -39.14
C SER A 418 7.02 11.07 -39.90
N LYS A 419 6.34 10.00 -40.37
CA LYS A 419 5.06 10.05 -41.10
C LYS A 419 3.84 10.14 -40.20
N LEU A 420 4.01 9.99 -38.88
CA LEU A 420 2.90 10.15 -37.94
C LEU A 420 2.43 11.62 -37.88
N PRO A 421 1.15 11.87 -37.56
CA PRO A 421 0.65 13.20 -37.22
C PRO A 421 1.47 13.86 -36.09
N ALA A 422 1.56 15.19 -36.10
CA ALA A 422 2.39 15.94 -35.14
C ALA A 422 2.11 15.60 -33.67
N HIS A 423 0.84 15.46 -33.28
CA HIS A 423 0.45 15.10 -31.91
C HIS A 423 0.89 13.68 -31.50
N LEU A 424 0.98 12.73 -32.45
CA LEU A 424 1.48 11.38 -32.17
C LEU A 424 3.03 11.31 -32.22
N LYS A 425 3.66 12.12 -33.07
CA LYS A 425 5.13 12.28 -33.07
C LYS A 425 5.62 12.84 -31.75
N ARG A 426 4.95 13.89 -31.28
CA ARG A 426 5.21 14.49 -29.97
C ARG A 426 5.07 13.47 -28.85
N ALA A 427 4.07 12.59 -28.91
CA ALA A 427 3.87 11.56 -27.89
C ALA A 427 4.94 10.43 -27.89
N CYS A 428 5.77 10.34 -28.93
CA CYS A 428 6.81 9.32 -29.05
C CYS A 428 8.07 9.72 -28.26
N ILE A 429 8.27 9.13 -27.09
CA ILE A 429 9.39 9.42 -26.18
C ILE A 429 10.70 8.78 -26.67
N ALA A 430 10.63 7.51 -27.07
CA ALA A 430 11.77 6.73 -27.52
C ALA A 430 11.42 5.99 -28.80
N HIS A 431 12.41 5.78 -29.67
CA HIS A 431 12.29 5.01 -30.91
C HIS A 431 13.64 4.39 -31.29
N GLY A 432 13.66 3.11 -31.69
CA GLY A 432 14.87 2.46 -32.22
C GLY A 432 16.03 2.32 -31.24
N GLY A 433 15.77 2.45 -29.93
CA GLY A 433 16.78 2.37 -28.87
C GLY A 433 17.41 3.70 -28.49
N ALA A 434 16.93 4.79 -29.08
CA ALA A 434 17.28 6.15 -28.70
C ALA A 434 16.03 6.92 -28.25
N LEU A 435 16.25 8.01 -27.51
CA LEU A 435 15.22 9.01 -27.27
C LEU A 435 14.97 9.80 -28.55
N THR A 436 13.74 10.27 -28.74
CA THR A 436 13.47 11.24 -29.81
C THR A 436 13.96 12.62 -29.37
N SER A 437 14.22 13.51 -30.34
CA SER A 437 14.89 14.80 -30.12
C SER A 437 14.27 15.67 -29.02
N LEU A 438 12.95 15.56 -28.82
CA LEU A 438 12.25 16.33 -27.79
C LEU A 438 12.63 15.89 -26.35
N TYR A 439 13.11 14.66 -26.16
CA TYR A 439 13.36 14.05 -24.86
C TYR A 439 14.84 13.85 -24.54
N GLU A 440 15.76 14.43 -25.33
CA GLU A 440 17.22 14.31 -25.12
C GLU A 440 17.70 14.94 -23.81
N TYR A 441 16.91 15.82 -23.17
CA TYR A 441 17.18 16.31 -21.83
C TYR A 441 17.22 15.19 -20.77
N ILE A 442 16.52 14.06 -20.96
CA ILE A 442 16.43 13.01 -19.93
C ILE A 442 17.82 12.47 -19.56
N PRO A 443 18.66 11.98 -20.50
CA PRO A 443 20.01 11.53 -20.19
C PRO A 443 20.92 12.67 -19.78
N ARG A 444 20.77 13.88 -20.34
CA ARG A 444 21.52 15.08 -19.96
C ARG A 444 21.34 15.39 -18.47
N MET A 445 20.11 15.35 -18.00
CA MET A 445 19.76 15.53 -16.58
C MET A 445 20.27 14.38 -15.69
N ARG A 446 20.31 13.14 -16.21
CA ARG A 446 20.74 11.96 -15.44
C ARG A 446 22.25 11.77 -15.36
N ASN A 447 23.00 12.02 -16.43
CA ASN A 447 24.45 11.82 -16.45
C ASN A 447 25.17 12.74 -15.47
N SER A 448 24.52 13.85 -15.10
CA SER A 448 24.99 14.70 -14.03
C SER A 448 25.02 14.03 -12.64
N ASP A 449 24.31 12.91 -12.43
CA ASP A 449 24.33 12.14 -11.16
C ASP A 449 25.44 11.05 -11.12
N THR A 450 26.17 10.78 -12.22
CA THR A 450 26.90 9.50 -12.41
C THR A 450 28.39 9.55 -12.78
N GLU A 451 29.07 10.70 -12.74
CA GLU A 451 30.55 10.71 -12.65
C GLU A 451 30.90 10.43 -11.17
N ASP A 452 31.37 9.28 -10.69
CA ASP A 452 32.38 8.34 -11.19
C ASP A 452 32.13 6.92 -10.64
N ILE A 453 31.98 5.89 -11.50
CA ILE A 453 32.54 4.53 -11.25
C ILE A 453 32.95 3.88 -12.59
N SER A 454 34.28 3.78 -12.75
CA SER A 454 35.08 2.88 -13.60
C SER A 454 35.42 3.24 -15.07
N ASP A 455 36.74 3.35 -15.26
CA ASP A 455 37.56 3.06 -16.43
C ASP A 455 37.56 4.01 -17.66
N ASN A 456 38.25 5.14 -17.50
CA ASN A 456 39.24 5.61 -18.49
C ASN A 456 40.35 6.45 -17.83
N LEU A 457 41.49 5.82 -17.59
CA LEU A 457 42.78 6.48 -17.31
C LEU A 457 43.26 7.22 -18.57
N ALA A 458 42.88 8.50 -18.69
CA ALA A 458 43.69 9.62 -19.20
C ALA A 458 42.76 10.75 -19.69
N ASN A 459 42.87 11.91 -19.02
CA ASN A 459 42.32 13.23 -19.37
C ASN A 459 40.81 13.47 -19.19
N GLY A 460 40.48 14.28 -18.17
CA GLY A 460 39.33 15.19 -18.21
C GLY A 460 38.39 15.14 -17.00
N HIS A 461 38.85 15.48 -15.79
CA HIS A 461 37.93 15.87 -14.72
C HIS A 461 37.32 17.24 -15.06
N SER A 462 36.00 17.38 -15.16
CA SER A 462 35.37 18.71 -15.19
C SER A 462 35.00 19.17 -13.77
N ASN A 463 36.00 19.42 -12.92
CA ASN A 463 35.83 20.25 -11.73
C ASN A 463 35.90 21.72 -12.16
N LYS A 464 34.76 22.25 -12.63
CA LYS A 464 34.62 23.67 -12.99
C LYS A 464 34.86 24.55 -11.74
N LYS A 465 35.61 25.63 -11.91
CA LYS A 465 36.14 26.47 -10.81
C LYS A 465 35.07 27.30 -10.09
N TYR A 466 34.02 27.70 -10.80
CA TYR A 466 32.91 28.49 -10.27
C TYR A 466 31.61 27.73 -10.49
N SER A 467 30.75 27.64 -9.46
CA SER A 467 29.40 27.10 -9.60
C SER A 467 28.34 28.04 -9.01
N VAL A 468 27.14 27.99 -9.58
CA VAL A 468 25.97 28.73 -9.10
C VAL A 468 24.71 27.89 -9.22
N LEU A 469 23.86 27.93 -8.21
CA LEU A 469 22.57 27.25 -8.26
C LEU A 469 21.57 28.08 -9.06
N VAL A 470 20.96 27.48 -10.07
CA VAL A 470 19.96 28.08 -10.95
C VAL A 470 18.65 27.32 -10.82
N SER A 471 17.60 28.00 -10.38
CA SER A 471 16.25 27.46 -10.30
C SER A 471 15.42 27.91 -11.50
N LEU A 472 15.01 26.96 -12.32
CA LEU A 472 14.11 27.12 -13.46
C LEU A 472 12.70 26.68 -13.06
N SER A 473 11.69 27.44 -13.46
CA SER A 473 10.29 27.05 -13.35
C SER A 473 9.52 27.43 -14.61
N GLY A 474 8.70 26.52 -15.15
CA GLY A 474 8.19 26.66 -16.52
C GLY A 474 7.42 25.43 -16.97
N HIS A 475 6.86 25.41 -18.18
CA HIS A 475 6.49 24.15 -18.84
C HIS A 475 7.75 23.42 -19.35
N LEU A 476 8.70 23.17 -18.43
CA LEU A 476 10.06 22.73 -18.74
C LEU A 476 10.07 21.45 -19.58
N PHE A 477 9.24 20.47 -19.22
CA PHE A 477 9.19 19.17 -19.88
C PHE A 477 8.10 19.09 -20.96
N ASP A 478 6.94 19.70 -20.73
CA ASP A 478 5.83 19.63 -21.68
C ASP A 478 6.02 20.53 -22.90
N GLN A 479 6.61 21.71 -22.74
CA GLN A 479 6.98 22.57 -23.86
C GLN A 479 8.44 22.36 -24.28
N PHE A 480 9.14 21.41 -23.65
CA PHE A 480 10.54 21.09 -23.94
C PHE A 480 11.51 22.26 -23.70
N LEU A 481 11.08 23.25 -22.91
CA LEU A 481 11.86 24.45 -22.54
C LEU A 481 13.11 24.11 -21.72
N ILE A 482 13.15 22.94 -21.09
CA ILE A 482 14.36 22.46 -20.43
C ILE A 482 15.51 22.26 -21.42
N ASN A 483 15.24 21.86 -22.67
CA ASN A 483 16.29 21.71 -23.68
C ASN A 483 16.92 23.07 -24.00
N GLU A 484 16.11 24.11 -24.22
CA GLU A 484 16.63 25.46 -24.48
C GLU A 484 17.54 25.95 -23.34
N ALA A 485 17.15 25.71 -22.09
CA ALA A 485 17.97 26.09 -20.94
C ALA A 485 19.30 25.32 -20.87
N LEU A 486 19.28 24.00 -21.10
CA LEU A 486 20.49 23.19 -21.10
C LEU A 486 21.40 23.53 -22.30
N ASP A 487 20.83 23.82 -23.47
CA ASP A 487 21.57 24.21 -24.67
C ASP A 487 22.31 25.54 -24.47
N ILE A 488 21.71 26.50 -23.76
CA ILE A 488 22.36 27.77 -23.41
C ILE A 488 23.58 27.54 -22.52
N ILE A 489 23.45 26.65 -21.52
CA ILE A 489 24.54 26.33 -20.60
C ILE A 489 25.71 25.68 -21.36
N GLU A 490 25.42 24.65 -22.15
CA GLU A 490 26.44 23.87 -22.86
C GLU A 490 27.10 24.69 -23.99
N ALA A 491 26.33 25.48 -24.76
CA ALA A 491 26.86 26.28 -25.87
C ALA A 491 27.84 27.37 -25.42
N ALA A 492 27.70 27.85 -24.18
CA ALA A 492 28.62 28.80 -23.57
C ALA A 492 29.84 28.12 -22.92
N GLY A 493 29.94 26.78 -22.93
CA GLY A 493 31.05 26.03 -22.33
C GLY A 493 30.89 25.73 -20.84
N GLY A 494 29.68 25.91 -20.29
CA GLY A 494 29.33 25.55 -18.92
C GLY A 494 28.99 24.07 -18.76
N SER A 495 29.07 23.58 -17.53
CA SER A 495 28.51 22.30 -17.09
C SER A 495 27.27 22.53 -16.24
N PHE A 496 26.45 21.50 -16.04
CA PHE A 496 25.36 21.56 -15.07
C PHE A 496 25.19 20.23 -14.31
N HIS A 497 24.70 20.32 -13.09
CA HIS A 497 24.30 19.21 -12.25
C HIS A 497 22.87 19.38 -11.75
N LEU A 498 22.03 18.36 -11.91
CA LEU A 498 20.64 18.41 -11.47
C LEU A 498 20.54 18.21 -9.96
N VAL A 499 20.37 19.29 -9.22
CA VAL A 499 20.22 19.25 -7.75
C VAL A 499 18.82 18.79 -7.35
N LYS A 500 17.79 19.24 -8.07
CA LYS A 500 16.39 18.91 -7.77
C LYS A 500 15.51 19.05 -8.99
N CYS A 501 14.57 18.13 -9.17
CA CYS A 501 13.54 18.27 -10.19
C CYS A 501 12.18 17.90 -9.62
N GLN A 502 11.18 18.74 -9.86
CA GLN A 502 9.79 18.46 -9.57
C GLN A 502 8.97 18.71 -10.83
N VAL A 503 8.52 17.63 -11.45
CA VAL A 503 7.77 17.72 -12.70
C VAL A 503 6.30 17.93 -12.43
N GLY A 504 5.70 18.78 -13.25
CA GLY A 504 4.27 19.01 -13.25
C GLY A 504 3.49 17.71 -13.49
N GLN A 505 2.44 17.46 -12.71
CA GLN A 505 1.64 16.24 -12.81
C GLN A 505 0.84 16.11 -14.12
N SER A 506 0.77 17.17 -14.95
CA SER A 506 0.04 17.22 -16.22
C SER A 506 0.68 18.19 -17.21
N THR A 507 0.30 18.15 -18.48
CA THR A 507 0.82 19.09 -19.50
C THR A 507 0.49 20.58 -19.27
N SER A 508 -0.41 20.86 -18.32
CA SER A 508 -0.77 22.21 -17.85
C SER A 508 -0.08 22.59 -16.53
N ALA A 509 0.73 21.70 -15.96
CA ALA A 509 1.45 21.90 -14.73
C ALA A 509 2.83 22.52 -14.99
N MET A 510 3.25 23.45 -14.15
CA MET A 510 4.61 23.98 -14.25
C MET A 510 5.57 22.99 -13.60
N SER A 511 6.67 22.75 -14.28
CA SER A 511 7.78 21.96 -13.80
C SER A 511 8.83 22.86 -13.17
N TYR A 512 9.53 22.34 -12.19
CA TYR A 512 10.59 23.00 -11.45
C TYR A 512 11.88 22.19 -11.58
N SER A 513 13.00 22.87 -11.83
CA SER A 513 14.32 22.27 -11.89
C SER A 513 15.34 23.18 -11.24
N GLU A 514 16.12 22.66 -10.30
CA GLU A 514 17.34 23.29 -9.77
C GLU A 514 18.54 22.63 -10.44
N LEU A 515 19.32 23.44 -11.14
CA LEU A 515 20.57 23.06 -11.79
C LEU A 515 21.71 23.80 -11.09
N GLU A 516 22.69 23.10 -10.58
CA GLU A 516 23.99 23.69 -10.27
C GLU A 516 24.74 23.88 -11.59
N VAL A 517 24.98 25.11 -12.00
CA VAL A 517 25.66 25.45 -13.26
C VAL A 517 27.12 25.80 -12.94
N GLY A 518 28.06 25.15 -13.61
CA GLY A 518 29.50 25.34 -13.43
C GLY A 518 30.19 25.94 -14.65
N ALA A 519 31.22 26.76 -14.44
CA ALA A 519 32.12 27.24 -15.51
C ALA A 519 33.57 27.39 -15.01
N ASP A 520 34.52 27.39 -15.94
CA ASP A 520 35.95 27.53 -15.61
C ASP A 520 36.33 28.98 -15.26
N ASP A 521 35.56 29.94 -15.75
CA ASP A 521 35.73 31.36 -15.52
C ASP A 521 34.40 32.03 -15.16
N ARG A 522 34.51 33.14 -14.42
CA ARG A 522 33.34 33.86 -13.91
C ARG A 522 32.60 34.63 -14.99
N GLU A 523 33.27 35.06 -16.05
CA GLU A 523 32.66 35.83 -17.14
C GLU A 523 31.73 34.94 -17.99
N VAL A 524 32.13 33.69 -18.26
CA VAL A 524 31.30 32.66 -18.90
C VAL A 524 30.14 32.26 -18.00
N LEU A 525 30.35 32.13 -16.69
CA LEU A 525 29.25 31.85 -15.76
C LEU A 525 28.21 32.97 -15.77
N ASP A 526 28.65 34.23 -15.70
CA ASP A 526 27.78 35.41 -15.78
C ASP A 526 27.07 35.48 -17.14
N GLN A 527 27.76 35.15 -18.25
CA GLN A 527 27.16 35.09 -19.59
C GLN A 527 26.07 34.01 -19.72
N ILE A 528 26.26 32.84 -19.11
CA ILE A 528 25.25 31.77 -19.05
C ILE A 528 24.02 32.26 -18.28
N ILE A 529 24.24 32.89 -17.13
CA ILE A 529 23.16 33.43 -16.30
C ILE A 529 22.40 34.53 -17.04
N ASP A 530 23.08 35.46 -17.70
CA ASP A 530 22.46 36.53 -18.49
C ASP A 530 21.64 35.96 -19.66
N SER A 531 22.16 34.93 -20.33
CA SER A 531 21.47 34.27 -21.44
C SER A 531 20.21 33.53 -20.98
N LEU A 532 20.29 32.79 -19.87
CA LEU A 532 19.13 32.15 -19.24
C LEU A 532 18.11 33.21 -18.75
N THR A 533 18.59 34.35 -18.26
CA THR A 533 17.74 35.46 -17.80
C THR A 533 17.02 36.15 -18.97
N SER A 534 17.68 36.27 -20.12
CA SER A 534 17.10 36.80 -21.36
C SER A 534 15.99 35.90 -21.91
N VAL A 535 16.16 34.58 -21.83
CA VAL A 535 15.09 33.63 -22.16
C VAL A 535 13.92 33.69 -21.17
N ALA A 536 14.21 33.97 -19.89
CA ALA A 536 13.17 34.20 -18.89
C ALA A 536 12.44 35.54 -19.07
N ASN A 537 13.09 36.55 -19.69
CA ASN A 537 12.56 37.90 -19.90
C ASN A 537 12.94 38.44 -21.29
N PRO A 538 12.29 37.99 -22.39
CA PRO A 538 12.57 38.52 -23.71
C PRO A 538 12.20 40.02 -23.75
N SER A 539 13.18 40.87 -24.06
CA SER A 539 12.98 42.32 -24.09
C SER A 539 11.99 42.71 -25.19
N GLU A 540 11.05 43.59 -24.83
CA GLU A 540 10.04 44.19 -25.72
C GLU A 540 10.72 45.02 -26.81
N ASN A 541 11.17 44.41 -27.90
CA ASN A 541 11.43 45.10 -29.17
C ASN A 541 11.59 44.09 -30.30
N HIS A 542 10.47 43.64 -30.89
CA HIS A 542 10.25 43.55 -32.35
C HIS A 542 8.85 43.00 -32.68
N VAL A 543 8.02 43.89 -33.22
CA VAL A 543 6.86 43.76 -34.13
C VAL A 543 6.11 42.40 -34.24
N ILE A 544 4.90 42.42 -33.69
CA ILE A 544 3.63 41.71 -34.01
C ILE A 544 3.67 40.71 -35.19
N ILE A 545 3.74 39.40 -34.88
CA ILE A 545 2.83 38.35 -35.37
C ILE A 545 2.69 37.30 -34.26
N SER A 546 1.43 36.91 -33.97
CA SER A 546 0.96 35.89 -33.02
C SER A 546 1.97 34.84 -32.53
N GLN A 547 2.28 34.84 -31.22
CA GLN A 547 2.66 33.62 -30.49
C GLN A 547 2.57 33.82 -28.96
N GLU A 548 1.69 33.04 -28.35
CA GLU A 548 1.39 32.96 -26.92
C GLU A 548 2.42 32.06 -26.18
N MET A 549 3.71 32.13 -26.53
CA MET A 549 4.69 31.09 -26.18
C MET A 549 5.84 31.56 -25.28
N ASN A 550 6.16 30.68 -24.32
CA ASN A 550 7.42 30.56 -23.57
C ASN A 550 7.71 31.63 -22.52
N LYS A 551 7.27 31.40 -21.26
CA LYS A 551 7.84 32.09 -20.10
C LYS A 551 8.39 31.07 -19.09
N ILE A 552 9.70 30.89 -19.11
CA ILE A 552 10.47 30.30 -18.01
C ILE A 552 10.67 31.39 -16.96
N SER A 553 10.54 31.08 -15.67
CA SER A 553 10.95 31.94 -14.56
C SER A 553 12.25 31.40 -13.96
N LEU A 554 13.22 32.30 -13.79
CA LEU A 554 14.59 32.01 -13.33
C LEU A 554 14.84 32.62 -11.94
N LYS A 555 15.45 31.87 -11.03
CA LYS A 555 16.08 32.39 -9.80
C LYS A 555 17.52 31.92 -9.73
N VAL A 556 18.43 32.82 -9.38
CA VAL A 556 19.87 32.54 -9.33
C VAL A 556 20.36 32.66 -7.89
N GLY A 557 21.09 31.67 -7.43
CA GLY A 557 21.71 31.58 -6.10
C GLY A 557 23.01 32.38 -5.99
N LYS A 558 23.71 32.23 -4.85
CA LYS A 558 25.05 32.83 -4.65
C LYS A 558 26.13 31.94 -5.27
N ILE A 559 27.11 32.56 -5.93
CA ILE A 559 28.28 31.89 -6.54
C ILE A 559 29.16 31.28 -5.43
N GLN A 560 29.56 30.02 -5.58
CA GLN A 560 30.49 29.30 -4.70
C GLN A 560 31.81 28.98 -5.44
N GLU A 561 32.92 28.93 -4.69
CA GLU A 561 34.27 28.63 -5.20
C GLU A 561 34.78 27.37 -4.50
N THR A 562 35.14 26.34 -5.26
CA THR A 562 35.55 25.01 -4.74
C THR A 562 37.00 25.02 -4.25
N VAL A 563 37.24 24.55 -3.02
CA VAL A 563 38.58 24.37 -2.43
C VAL A 563 38.78 22.89 -2.08
N ASP A 564 39.79 22.28 -2.71
CA ASP A 564 40.17 20.87 -2.57
C ASP A 564 40.56 20.50 -1.13
N THR A 565 39.93 19.46 -0.57
CA THR A 565 40.55 18.62 0.47
C THR A 565 40.20 17.15 0.21
N THR A 566 41.24 16.33 0.03
CA THR A 566 41.17 14.89 -0.22
C THR A 566 41.66 14.12 1.01
N GLU A 567 40.83 13.24 1.58
CA GLU A 567 41.28 12.08 2.37
C GLU A 567 40.36 10.89 2.05
N PHE A 568 40.94 9.81 1.51
CA PHE A 568 40.28 8.53 1.27
C PHE A 568 40.33 7.68 2.53
N ASP A 569 39.19 7.16 2.98
CA ASP A 569 39.14 6.11 4.01
C ASP A 569 38.38 4.86 3.50
N THR A 570 39.01 3.70 3.63
CA THR A 570 38.49 2.39 3.22
C THR A 570 37.56 1.83 4.29
N LYS A 571 36.23 1.91 4.10
CA LYS A 571 35.25 1.36 5.05
C LYS A 571 35.08 -0.16 4.96
N ARG A 572 35.13 -0.82 6.13
CA ARG A 572 34.97 -2.27 6.38
C ARG A 572 33.48 -2.68 6.28
N ARG A 573 33.18 -3.77 5.55
CA ARG A 573 31.81 -4.29 5.37
C ARG A 573 31.27 -4.94 6.66
N LYS A 574 30.07 -4.57 7.11
CA LYS A 574 29.44 -5.11 8.34
C LYS A 574 28.79 -6.47 8.05
N SER A 575 28.85 -7.43 8.98
CA SER A 575 28.34 -8.80 8.78
C SER A 575 27.45 -9.28 9.93
N VAL A 576 26.40 -10.04 9.60
CA VAL A 576 25.41 -10.61 10.52
C VAL A 576 25.32 -12.13 10.35
N LEU A 577 25.27 -12.88 11.45
CA LEU A 577 25.05 -14.33 11.45
C LEU A 577 23.62 -14.63 11.87
N ILE A 578 22.85 -15.34 11.04
CA ILE A 578 21.52 -15.85 11.38
C ILE A 578 21.63 -17.35 11.62
N LEU A 579 21.29 -17.78 12.84
CA LEU A 579 21.25 -19.18 13.25
C LEU A 579 19.80 -19.68 13.09
N GLY A 580 19.61 -20.65 12.18
CA GLY A 580 18.33 -21.29 11.89
C GLY A 580 17.74 -20.89 10.54
N ALA A 581 17.50 -21.89 9.67
CA ALA A 581 16.91 -21.74 8.34
C ALA A 581 15.40 -22.03 8.31
N GLY A 582 14.68 -21.60 9.36
CA GLY A 582 13.22 -21.76 9.45
C GLY A 582 12.44 -20.75 8.58
N ARG A 583 11.11 -20.84 8.57
CA ARG A 583 10.24 -19.97 7.74
C ARG A 583 10.40 -18.46 7.96
N VAL A 584 10.81 -18.06 9.17
CA VAL A 584 11.02 -16.65 9.54
C VAL A 584 12.41 -16.14 9.15
N CYS A 585 13.32 -17.02 8.71
CA CYS A 585 14.68 -16.67 8.33
C CYS A 585 14.72 -15.90 7.02
N GLN A 586 14.05 -16.38 5.98
CA GLN A 586 14.10 -15.76 4.65
C GLN A 586 13.69 -14.27 4.67
N PRO A 587 12.57 -13.84 5.28
CA PRO A 587 12.25 -12.40 5.35
C PRO A 587 13.30 -11.58 6.11
N ALA A 588 13.93 -12.15 7.14
CA ALA A 588 15.00 -11.49 7.88
C ALA A 588 16.27 -11.31 7.03
N VAL A 589 16.63 -12.33 6.25
CA VAL A 589 17.76 -12.28 5.31
C VAL A 589 17.50 -11.27 4.21
N GLU A 590 16.32 -11.29 3.58
CA GLU A 590 15.91 -10.33 2.54
C GLU A 590 15.99 -8.89 3.05
N LEU A 591 15.46 -8.63 4.25
CA LEU A 591 15.51 -7.32 4.88
C LEU A 591 16.96 -6.88 5.12
N LEU A 592 17.74 -7.68 5.84
CA LEU A 592 19.10 -7.34 6.25
C LEU A 592 20.05 -7.19 5.07
N ALA A 593 19.98 -8.08 4.07
CA ALA A 593 20.79 -7.99 2.87
C ALA A 593 20.39 -6.81 1.96
N SER A 594 19.15 -6.32 2.04
CA SER A 594 18.66 -5.17 1.27
C SER A 594 19.00 -3.80 1.89
N THR A 595 19.56 -3.76 3.10
CA THR A 595 19.81 -2.54 3.90
C THR A 595 20.76 -1.54 3.23
N GLY A 596 21.55 -1.96 2.23
CA GLY A 596 22.41 -1.09 1.43
C GLY A 596 21.78 -0.53 0.13
N SER A 597 20.62 -1.04 -0.28
CA SER A 597 19.96 -0.67 -1.55
C SER A 597 19.14 0.63 -1.43
N SER A 598 19.03 1.42 -2.51
CA SER A 598 18.34 2.72 -2.45
C SER A 598 16.84 2.64 -2.06
N SER A 599 16.21 1.46 -2.20
CA SER A 599 14.79 1.25 -1.89
C SER A 599 14.49 1.10 -0.39
N SER A 600 15.48 0.71 0.42
CA SER A 600 15.30 0.51 1.87
C SER A 600 15.54 1.79 2.68
N ARG A 601 16.26 2.78 2.13
CA ARG A 601 16.52 4.07 2.79
C ARG A 601 15.26 4.87 3.15
N GLN A 602 14.17 4.66 2.42
CA GLN A 602 12.93 5.42 2.62
C GLN A 602 12.13 4.94 3.83
N TRP A 603 12.18 3.64 4.17
CA TRP A 603 11.49 3.10 5.36
C TRP A 603 12.28 3.35 6.65
N TYR A 604 13.62 3.27 6.61
CA TYR A 604 14.47 3.57 7.77
C TYR A 604 14.39 5.04 8.19
N LYS A 605 14.29 5.97 7.22
CA LYS A 605 14.11 7.41 7.51
C LYS A 605 12.77 7.74 8.20
N THR A 606 11.77 6.85 8.12
CA THR A 606 10.49 7.04 8.80
C THR A 606 10.52 6.58 10.26
N CYS A 607 11.49 5.73 10.65
CA CYS A 607 11.52 5.09 11.98
C CYS A 607 12.60 5.62 12.95
N LEU A 608 13.58 6.40 12.46
CA LEU A 608 14.66 6.97 13.29
C LEU A 608 14.71 8.49 13.09
N GLU A 609 14.58 9.26 14.18
CA GLU A 609 14.64 10.74 14.19
C GLU A 609 16.06 11.30 14.01
N THR A 610 17.06 10.46 13.69
CA THR A 610 18.45 10.87 13.52
C THR A 610 19.01 10.52 12.15
N ASP A 611 19.64 11.51 11.51
CA ASP A 611 20.34 11.41 10.23
C ASP A 611 21.58 10.50 10.37
N PHE A 612 21.41 9.19 10.21
CA PHE A 612 22.53 8.28 9.98
C PHE A 612 22.84 8.18 8.49
N GLU A 613 23.77 9.02 8.03
CA GLU A 613 24.30 9.07 6.65
C GLU A 613 25.41 8.03 6.38
N GLU A 614 25.33 6.82 6.94
CA GLU A 614 26.30 5.77 6.62
C GLU A 614 25.73 4.68 5.70
N GLN A 615 26.33 4.61 4.51
CA GLN A 615 26.11 3.59 3.50
C GLN A 615 26.73 2.25 3.96
N ASN A 616 26.02 1.52 4.84
CA ASN A 616 26.48 0.23 5.35
C ASN A 616 25.89 -0.91 4.53
N ASP A 617 26.72 -1.52 3.67
CA ASP A 617 26.39 -2.78 2.99
C ASP A 617 26.56 -3.95 3.98
N VAL A 618 25.46 -4.67 4.26
CA VAL A 618 25.41 -5.73 5.28
C VAL A 618 25.51 -7.10 4.61
N HIS A 619 26.51 -7.88 4.97
CA HIS A 619 26.63 -9.28 4.57
C HIS A 619 25.90 -10.19 5.56
N VAL A 620 25.09 -11.13 5.07
CA VAL A 620 24.33 -12.06 5.92
C VAL A 620 24.85 -13.48 5.76
N ILE A 621 25.22 -14.13 6.86
CA ILE A 621 25.58 -15.55 6.90
C ILE A 621 24.40 -16.32 7.49
N VAL A 622 23.83 -17.26 6.76
CA VAL A 622 22.74 -18.13 7.22
C VAL A 622 23.32 -19.48 7.57
N ALA A 623 23.16 -19.89 8.83
CA ALA A 623 23.68 -21.14 9.35
C ALA A 623 22.54 -22.09 9.73
N SER A 624 22.66 -23.35 9.30
CA SER A 624 21.71 -24.42 9.65
C SER A 624 22.46 -25.72 9.91
N LEU A 625 21.83 -26.65 10.65
CA LEU A 625 22.37 -28.00 10.86
C LEU A 625 22.51 -28.76 9.53
N TYR A 626 21.63 -28.47 8.56
CA TYR A 626 21.70 -29.01 7.21
C TYR A 626 21.99 -27.88 6.23
N LEU A 627 23.11 -27.94 5.52
CA LEU A 627 23.54 -26.91 4.56
C LEU A 627 22.44 -26.55 3.55
N LYS A 628 21.76 -27.57 3.04
CA LYS A 628 20.72 -27.43 2.02
C LYS A 628 19.59 -26.49 2.45
N ASP A 629 19.20 -26.52 3.72
CA ASP A 629 18.15 -25.64 4.24
C ASP A 629 18.60 -24.17 4.19
N ALA A 630 19.86 -23.89 4.51
CA ALA A 630 20.42 -22.55 4.43
C ALA A 630 20.57 -22.08 2.97
N GLU A 631 20.97 -22.98 2.05
CA GLU A 631 21.05 -22.69 0.61
C GLU A 631 19.69 -22.34 0.00
N GLU A 632 18.63 -23.07 0.39
CA GLU A 632 17.26 -22.81 -0.06
C GLU A 632 16.77 -21.43 0.42
N ILE A 633 17.13 -21.02 1.65
CA ILE A 633 16.76 -19.70 2.21
C ILE A 633 17.42 -18.54 1.47
N ILE A 634 18.69 -18.66 1.09
CA ILE A 634 19.44 -17.56 0.45
C ILE A 634 19.25 -17.48 -1.07
N GLN A 635 18.51 -18.41 -1.66
CA GLN A 635 18.37 -18.51 -3.11
C GLN A 635 17.79 -17.23 -3.71
N GLY A 636 18.57 -16.54 -4.55
CA GLY A 636 18.16 -15.29 -5.20
C GLY A 636 18.33 -14.04 -4.35
N ILE A 637 18.90 -14.15 -3.14
CA ILE A 637 19.21 -13.00 -2.28
C ILE A 637 20.68 -12.61 -2.46
N PRO A 638 20.99 -11.41 -3.00
CA PRO A 638 22.37 -10.94 -3.10
C PRO A 638 22.94 -10.70 -1.70
N ASN A 639 24.27 -10.78 -1.55
CA ASN A 639 24.97 -10.49 -0.29
C ASN A 639 24.69 -11.46 0.88
N ALA A 640 24.24 -12.68 0.61
CA ALA A 640 24.07 -13.73 1.61
C ALA A 640 24.91 -15.00 1.32
N THR A 641 25.37 -15.69 2.36
CA THR A 641 26.14 -16.95 2.29
C THR A 641 25.52 -18.02 3.19
N ALA A 642 25.44 -19.26 2.72
CA ALA A 642 24.94 -20.40 3.48
C ALA A 642 26.10 -21.19 4.10
N VAL A 643 25.95 -21.61 5.35
CA VAL A 643 26.94 -22.44 6.08
C VAL A 643 26.26 -23.57 6.85
N GLU A 644 26.96 -24.69 6.97
CA GLU A 644 26.57 -25.79 7.86
C GLU A 644 27.14 -25.54 9.25
N LEU A 645 26.29 -25.54 10.28
CA LEU A 645 26.71 -25.31 11.66
C LEU A 645 25.81 -26.05 12.65
N ASP A 646 26.45 -26.90 13.46
CA ASP A 646 25.87 -27.41 14.70
C ASP A 646 26.22 -26.44 15.84
N VAL A 647 25.19 -25.84 16.47
CA VAL A 647 25.40 -24.90 17.59
C VAL A 647 25.91 -25.59 18.86
N THR A 648 25.95 -26.91 18.91
CA THR A 648 26.57 -27.68 19.99
C THR A 648 28.08 -27.84 19.81
N ASP A 649 28.60 -27.64 18.59
CA ASP A 649 30.03 -27.54 18.33
C ASP A 649 30.54 -26.15 18.72
N HIS A 650 31.09 -26.06 19.92
CA HIS A 650 31.63 -24.81 20.45
C HIS A 650 32.75 -24.21 19.57
N GLY A 651 33.55 -25.05 18.90
CA GLY A 651 34.66 -24.58 18.07
C GLY A 651 34.17 -23.82 16.85
N SER A 652 33.30 -24.47 16.07
CA SER A 652 32.69 -23.86 14.87
C SER A 652 31.77 -22.70 15.22
N LEU A 653 31.04 -22.77 16.34
CA LEU A 653 30.18 -21.67 16.79
C LEU A 653 31.02 -20.42 17.13
N CYS A 654 32.14 -20.57 17.83
CA CYS A 654 33.08 -19.47 18.07
C CYS A 654 33.66 -18.90 16.78
N GLU A 655 34.04 -19.77 15.84
CA GLU A 655 34.61 -19.37 14.55
C GLU A 655 33.66 -18.44 13.80
N TYR A 656 32.40 -18.82 13.61
CA TYR A 656 31.43 -17.99 12.87
C TYR A 656 30.99 -16.75 13.63
N ILE A 657 30.79 -16.84 14.95
CA ILE A 657 30.42 -15.66 15.76
C ILE A 657 31.55 -14.62 15.77
N SER A 658 32.83 -15.04 15.74
CA SER A 658 33.96 -14.11 15.71
C SER A 658 33.98 -13.19 14.47
N GLN A 659 33.43 -13.68 13.34
CA GLN A 659 33.44 -13.02 12.04
C GLN A 659 32.34 -11.95 11.87
N VAL A 660 31.34 -11.92 12.74
CA VAL A 660 30.17 -11.04 12.61
C VAL A 660 30.09 -10.02 13.74
N GLU A 661 29.24 -9.00 13.58
CA GLU A 661 28.98 -7.99 14.62
C GLU A 661 27.74 -8.33 15.46
N VAL A 662 26.74 -8.93 14.80
CA VAL A 662 25.45 -9.28 15.40
C VAL A 662 25.12 -10.73 15.04
N VAL A 663 24.63 -11.47 16.03
CA VAL A 663 24.06 -12.80 15.89
C VAL A 663 22.55 -12.73 16.07
N VAL A 664 21.79 -13.32 15.15
CA VAL A 664 20.34 -13.47 15.22
C VAL A 664 20.03 -14.94 15.43
N SER A 665 19.45 -15.30 16.58
CA SER A 665 19.04 -16.68 16.87
C SER A 665 17.54 -16.85 16.58
N LEU A 666 17.24 -17.60 15.51
CA LEU A 666 15.89 -18.05 15.14
C LEU A 666 15.70 -19.54 15.47
N LEU A 667 16.55 -20.08 16.33
CA LEU A 667 16.50 -21.44 16.84
C LEU A 667 15.52 -21.59 18.03
N PRO A 668 15.19 -22.82 18.45
CA PRO A 668 14.42 -23.05 19.66
C PRO A 668 15.06 -22.43 20.90
N GLN A 669 14.23 -22.01 21.86
CA GLN A 669 14.64 -21.32 23.08
C GLN A 669 15.75 -22.04 23.88
N SER A 670 15.78 -23.37 23.83
CA SER A 670 16.81 -24.19 24.50
C SER A 670 18.24 -23.90 24.02
N CYS A 671 18.41 -23.35 22.83
CA CYS A 671 19.73 -23.07 22.25
C CYS A 671 20.27 -21.68 22.64
N HIS A 672 19.42 -20.76 23.09
CA HIS A 672 19.78 -19.35 23.26
C HIS A 672 20.87 -19.12 24.29
N VAL A 673 20.88 -19.88 25.40
CA VAL A 673 21.90 -19.74 26.46
C VAL A 673 23.29 -20.09 25.96
N VAL A 674 23.42 -21.15 25.14
CA VAL A 674 24.72 -21.57 24.58
C VAL A 674 25.27 -20.47 23.68
N ILE A 675 24.42 -19.95 22.78
CA ILE A 675 24.76 -18.88 21.85
C ILE A 675 25.11 -17.59 22.61
N ALA A 676 24.31 -17.22 23.61
CA ALA A 676 24.51 -16.01 24.41
C ALA A 676 25.85 -16.03 25.17
N ASN A 677 26.25 -17.18 25.73
CA ASN A 677 27.55 -17.29 26.39
C ASN A 677 28.71 -17.08 25.41
N VAL A 678 28.64 -17.63 24.19
CA VAL A 678 29.66 -17.40 23.16
C VAL A 678 29.68 -15.95 22.69
N CYS A 679 28.50 -15.32 22.52
CA CYS A 679 28.40 -13.89 22.21
C CYS A 679 29.03 -13.02 23.31
N ILE A 680 28.82 -13.35 24.60
CA ILE A 680 29.43 -12.65 25.74
C ILE A 680 30.96 -12.81 25.71
N GLU A 681 31.46 -14.03 25.49
CA GLU A 681 32.89 -14.32 25.40
C GLU A 681 33.57 -13.51 24.28
N LEU A 682 32.95 -13.50 23.09
CA LEU A 682 33.49 -12.86 21.89
C LEU A 682 33.06 -11.39 21.73
N LYS A 683 32.32 -10.85 22.69
CA LYS A 683 31.78 -9.48 22.72
C LYS A 683 30.97 -9.13 21.45
N LYS A 684 30.05 -10.02 21.06
CA LYS A 684 29.13 -9.84 19.93
C LYS A 684 27.70 -9.62 20.40
N HIS A 685 26.92 -8.86 19.64
CA HIS A 685 25.51 -8.61 19.97
C HIS A 685 24.63 -9.81 19.63
N LEU A 686 23.52 -9.99 20.36
CA LEU A 686 22.56 -11.07 20.13
C LEU A 686 21.14 -10.54 20.02
N VAL A 687 20.38 -11.03 19.03
CA VAL A 687 18.95 -10.78 18.86
C VAL A 687 18.20 -12.12 18.83
N THR A 688 17.08 -12.22 19.53
CA THR A 688 16.23 -13.41 19.52
C THR A 688 14.74 -13.04 19.41
N ALA A 689 13.95 -13.90 18.77
CA ALA A 689 12.49 -13.75 18.66
C ALA A 689 11.73 -14.66 19.65
N SER A 690 12.32 -14.94 20.82
CA SER A 690 11.76 -15.82 21.86
C SER A 690 11.59 -15.08 23.18
N TYR A 691 10.74 -15.62 24.05
CA TYR A 691 10.60 -15.17 25.44
C TYR A 691 11.94 -15.22 26.18
N VAL A 692 12.20 -14.22 27.01
CA VAL A 692 13.34 -14.22 27.93
C VAL A 692 12.96 -15.02 29.18
N ASP A 693 13.56 -16.20 29.35
CA ASP A 693 13.40 -16.98 30.58
C ASP A 693 14.47 -16.62 31.63
N ASN A 694 14.32 -17.22 32.82
CA ASN A 694 15.25 -17.03 33.94
C ASN A 694 16.71 -17.33 33.56
N SER A 695 16.96 -18.32 32.70
CA SER A 695 18.32 -18.70 32.32
C SER A 695 18.99 -17.64 31.45
N MET A 696 18.22 -17.00 30.57
CA MET A 696 18.67 -15.82 29.81
C MET A 696 18.81 -14.58 30.70
N SER A 697 17.86 -14.33 31.61
CA SER A 697 17.93 -13.19 32.55
C SER A 697 19.16 -13.24 33.46
N MET A 698 19.64 -14.43 33.84
CA MET A 698 20.85 -14.61 34.64
C MET A 698 22.15 -14.17 33.92
N LEU A 699 22.09 -13.92 32.60
CA LEU A 699 23.23 -13.44 31.81
C LEU A 699 23.34 -11.91 31.76
N ASP A 700 22.38 -11.17 32.30
CA ASP A 700 22.30 -9.70 32.20
C ASP A 700 23.58 -9.00 32.68
N GLU A 701 24.05 -9.31 33.89
CA GLU A 701 25.29 -8.73 34.43
C GLU A 701 26.54 -9.14 33.62
N LYS A 702 26.57 -10.36 33.08
CA LYS A 702 27.69 -10.79 32.21
C LYS A 702 27.69 -10.03 30.89
N ALA A 703 26.52 -9.81 30.29
CA ALA A 703 26.35 -9.05 29.05
C ALA A 703 26.73 -7.57 29.22
N LYS A 704 26.28 -6.93 30.31
CA LYS A 704 26.68 -5.56 30.68
C LYS A 704 28.20 -5.43 30.85
N ASN A 705 28.81 -6.37 31.58
CA ASN A 705 30.25 -6.39 31.79
C ASN A 705 31.05 -6.63 30.49
N ALA A 706 30.48 -7.40 29.55
CA ALA A 706 31.07 -7.60 28.22
C ALA A 706 30.84 -6.43 27.26
N GLY A 707 29.95 -5.48 27.60
CA GLY A 707 29.62 -4.32 26.78
C GLY A 707 28.75 -4.65 25.56
N ILE A 708 27.92 -5.69 25.65
CA ILE A 708 27.07 -6.14 24.53
C ILE A 708 25.58 -6.00 24.84
N THR A 709 24.81 -5.71 23.80
CA THR A 709 23.34 -5.83 23.81
C THR A 709 22.89 -7.26 23.50
N ILE A 710 22.03 -7.80 24.36
CA ILE A 710 21.23 -9.00 24.09
C ILE A 710 19.76 -8.57 24.06
N LEU A 711 19.15 -8.61 22.88
CA LEU A 711 17.78 -8.19 22.66
C LEU A 711 16.88 -9.42 22.47
N GLY A 712 16.05 -9.71 23.47
CA GLY A 712 15.04 -10.76 23.40
C GLY A 712 13.70 -10.27 22.87
N GLU A 713 12.76 -11.19 22.66
CA GLU A 713 11.35 -10.87 22.41
C GLU A 713 11.09 -10.01 21.17
N MET A 714 11.88 -10.17 20.10
CA MET A 714 11.76 -9.40 18.84
C MET A 714 11.00 -10.16 17.74
N GLY A 715 9.76 -10.57 18.03
CA GLY A 715 8.88 -11.26 17.07
C GLY A 715 7.50 -10.61 16.93
N LEU A 716 6.48 -11.42 16.68
CA LEU A 716 5.08 -10.98 16.67
C LEU A 716 4.49 -10.95 18.09
N ASP A 717 4.56 -12.11 18.75
CA ASP A 717 4.09 -12.38 20.10
C ASP A 717 5.03 -13.46 20.69
N PRO A 718 6.11 -13.07 21.40
CA PRO A 718 6.37 -11.72 21.93
C PRO A 718 7.10 -10.79 20.93
N GLY A 719 6.73 -9.50 20.90
CA GLY A 719 7.44 -8.42 20.21
C GLY A 719 6.55 -7.26 19.81
N ILE A 720 5.91 -7.31 18.64
CA ILE A 720 4.98 -6.26 18.18
C ILE A 720 3.89 -5.99 19.23
N ASP A 721 3.42 -7.04 19.90
CA ASP A 721 2.43 -6.90 20.97
C ASP A 721 2.95 -6.06 22.16
N HIS A 722 4.23 -6.19 22.54
CA HIS A 722 4.87 -5.35 23.56
C HIS A 722 4.98 -3.90 23.11
N MET A 723 5.44 -3.68 21.86
CA MET A 723 5.62 -2.33 21.30
C MET A 723 4.29 -1.57 21.24
N MET A 724 3.22 -2.23 20.77
CA MET A 724 1.90 -1.62 20.70
C MET A 724 1.30 -1.40 22.09
N ALA A 725 1.40 -2.39 22.99
CA ALA A 725 0.91 -2.26 24.36
C ALA A 725 1.57 -1.08 25.09
N MET A 726 2.91 -1.02 25.08
CA MET A 726 3.64 0.05 25.78
C MET A 726 3.41 1.42 25.16
N LYS A 727 3.27 1.52 23.82
CA LYS A 727 2.89 2.77 23.17
C LYS A 727 1.56 3.29 23.71
N MET A 728 0.52 2.45 23.70
CA MET A 728 -0.82 2.83 24.18
C MET A 728 -0.83 3.17 25.68
N ILE A 729 -0.11 2.40 26.49
CA ILE A 729 0.01 2.62 27.94
C ILE A 729 0.71 3.95 28.22
N ASN A 730 1.85 4.19 27.58
CA ASN A 730 2.61 5.43 27.73
C ASN A 730 1.79 6.65 27.29
N GLU A 731 1.10 6.57 26.14
CA GLU A 731 0.23 7.64 25.66
C GLU A 731 -0.89 7.97 26.65
N ALA A 732 -1.51 6.94 27.25
CA ALA A 732 -2.51 7.13 28.28
C ALA A 732 -1.93 7.78 29.54
N HIS A 733 -0.80 7.28 30.05
CA HIS A 733 -0.14 7.81 31.25
C HIS A 733 0.37 9.24 31.07
N VAL A 734 0.94 9.58 29.91
CA VAL A 734 1.37 10.96 29.57
C VAL A 734 0.19 11.93 29.61
N ARG A 735 -0.99 11.48 29.19
CA ARG A 735 -2.25 12.24 29.28
C ARG A 735 -2.89 12.19 30.68
N LYS A 736 -2.18 11.66 31.69
CA LYS A 736 -2.65 11.43 33.07
C LYS A 736 -3.88 10.50 33.15
N GLY A 737 -4.10 9.70 32.11
CA GLY A 737 -5.08 8.61 32.12
C GLY A 737 -4.59 7.42 32.95
N LYS A 738 -5.51 6.50 33.25
CA LYS A 738 -5.22 5.24 33.94
C LYS A 738 -5.69 4.07 33.10
N ILE A 739 -4.90 3.00 33.03
CA ILE A 739 -5.27 1.77 32.38
C ILE A 739 -6.19 0.98 33.31
N LYS A 740 -7.49 0.94 32.99
CA LYS A 740 -8.47 0.17 33.75
C LYS A 740 -8.50 -1.31 33.36
N SER A 741 -8.27 -1.61 32.09
CA SER A 741 -8.27 -2.97 31.55
C SER A 741 -7.22 -3.06 30.45
N PHE A 742 -6.37 -4.08 30.53
CA PHE A 742 -5.47 -4.48 29.47
C PHE A 742 -5.86 -5.87 28.96
N THR A 743 -6.13 -5.96 27.67
CA THR A 743 -6.54 -7.18 27.02
C THR A 743 -5.85 -7.26 25.66
N SER A 744 -5.08 -8.32 25.43
CA SER A 744 -4.38 -8.55 24.16
C SER A 744 -4.69 -9.92 23.59
N TYR A 745 -5.00 -9.98 22.31
CA TYR A 745 -5.35 -11.21 21.60
C TYR A 745 -4.49 -11.37 20.35
N CYS A 746 -3.89 -12.54 20.15
CA CYS A 746 -3.11 -12.84 18.96
C CYS A 746 -3.42 -14.24 18.42
N GLY A 747 -3.37 -14.42 17.10
CA GLY A 747 -3.54 -15.74 16.48
C GLY A 747 -2.99 -15.79 15.07
N GLY A 748 -2.03 -16.68 14.81
CA GLY A 748 -1.66 -17.10 13.46
C GLY A 748 -2.64 -18.18 12.99
N LEU A 749 -3.56 -17.81 12.12
CA LEU A 749 -4.66 -18.65 11.61
C LEU A 749 -4.64 -18.64 10.09
N PRO A 750 -5.08 -19.71 9.41
CA PRO A 750 -5.27 -19.67 7.96
C PRO A 750 -6.30 -18.62 7.56
N SER A 751 -6.11 -18.01 6.39
CA SER A 751 -7.16 -17.23 5.74
C SER A 751 -8.49 -18.01 5.68
N PRO A 752 -9.66 -17.36 5.72
CA PRO A 752 -10.95 -18.06 5.73
C PRO A 752 -11.14 -19.05 4.56
N ALA A 753 -10.55 -18.77 3.39
CA ALA A 753 -10.57 -19.68 2.24
C ALA A 753 -9.68 -20.92 2.43
N ALA A 754 -8.57 -20.79 3.17
CA ALA A 754 -7.64 -21.87 3.49
C ALA A 754 -8.01 -22.63 4.78
N ALA A 755 -9.00 -22.17 5.54
CA ALA A 755 -9.56 -22.85 6.72
C ALA A 755 -10.48 -24.03 6.34
N ASN A 756 -10.09 -24.81 5.34
CA ASN A 756 -10.88 -25.82 4.65
C ASN A 756 -10.73 -27.24 5.23
N ASN A 757 -10.52 -27.35 6.55
CA ASN A 757 -10.35 -28.63 7.24
C ASN A 757 -11.15 -28.66 8.55
N PRO A 758 -11.36 -29.85 9.17
CA PRO A 758 -12.18 -29.98 10.38
C PRO A 758 -11.74 -29.15 11.59
N LEU A 759 -10.45 -28.82 11.70
CA LEU A 759 -9.93 -27.97 12.77
C LEU A 759 -9.94 -26.47 12.41
N ALA A 760 -10.26 -26.13 11.15
CA ALA A 760 -10.08 -24.79 10.59
C ALA A 760 -8.67 -24.23 10.87
N TYR A 761 -7.66 -25.09 10.99
CA TYR A 761 -6.31 -24.70 11.38
C TYR A 761 -5.27 -25.36 10.50
N LYS A 762 -4.15 -24.69 10.27
CA LYS A 762 -2.99 -25.23 9.54
C LYS A 762 -1.71 -24.87 10.28
N PHE A 763 -0.76 -25.79 10.26
CA PHE A 763 0.50 -25.63 10.95
C PHE A 763 1.51 -24.93 10.04
N SER A 764 1.95 -23.74 10.46
CA SER A 764 3.10 -23.01 9.88
C SER A 764 4.41 -23.29 10.62
N TRP A 765 4.36 -24.05 11.72
CA TRP A 765 5.48 -24.52 12.53
C TRP A 765 5.17 -25.92 13.09
N ASN A 766 6.11 -26.54 13.80
CA ASN A 766 5.95 -27.89 14.33
C ASN A 766 4.67 -28.05 15.19
N PRO A 767 3.75 -28.99 14.84
CA PRO A 767 2.50 -29.21 15.58
C PRO A 767 2.70 -29.46 17.08
N ALA A 768 3.81 -30.07 17.48
CA ALA A 768 4.11 -30.36 18.88
C ALA A 768 4.11 -29.10 19.75
N GLY A 769 4.66 -27.99 19.25
CA GLY A 769 4.69 -26.73 20.00
C GLY A 769 3.29 -26.15 20.21
N ALA A 770 2.45 -26.19 19.18
CA ALA A 770 1.07 -25.70 19.24
C ALA A 770 0.16 -26.55 20.13
N ILE A 771 0.32 -27.88 20.11
CA ILE A 771 -0.46 -28.78 20.98
C ILE A 771 -0.06 -28.58 22.44
N ARG A 772 1.25 -28.54 22.74
CA ARG A 772 1.74 -28.27 24.10
C ARG A 772 1.30 -26.91 24.61
N ALA A 773 1.28 -25.89 23.75
CA ALA A 773 0.79 -24.56 24.12
C ALA A 773 -0.68 -24.60 24.59
N GLY A 774 -1.50 -25.44 23.97
CA GLY A 774 -2.89 -25.67 24.35
C GLY A 774 -3.10 -26.47 25.63
N GLN A 775 -2.02 -26.91 26.29
CA GLN A 775 -2.04 -27.62 27.58
C GLN A 775 -1.25 -26.87 28.67
N ASN A 776 -0.78 -25.65 28.38
CA ASN A 776 -0.11 -24.84 29.40
C ASN A 776 -1.13 -24.26 30.38
N PRO A 777 -0.85 -24.25 31.70
CA PRO A 777 -1.71 -23.54 32.63
C PRO A 777 -1.73 -22.04 32.30
N ALA A 778 -2.86 -21.40 32.55
CA ALA A 778 -3.02 -19.97 32.36
C ALA A 778 -3.42 -19.27 33.66
N THR A 779 -2.94 -18.05 33.87
CA THR A 779 -3.29 -17.22 35.03
C THR A 779 -3.41 -15.77 34.57
N TYR A 780 -4.51 -15.12 34.93
CA TYR A 780 -4.78 -13.74 34.52
C TYR A 780 -5.63 -13.00 35.55
N LYS A 781 -5.69 -11.68 35.45
CA LYS A 781 -6.53 -10.83 36.31
C LYS A 781 -7.77 -10.42 35.53
N SER A 782 -8.96 -10.59 36.10
CA SER A 782 -10.21 -10.13 35.51
C SER A 782 -11.10 -9.54 36.61
N GLN A 783 -11.52 -8.29 36.44
CA GLN A 783 -12.36 -7.58 37.41
C GLN A 783 -11.84 -7.66 38.86
N ASP A 784 -10.53 -7.45 39.03
CA ASP A 784 -9.79 -7.53 40.30
C ASP A 784 -9.64 -8.93 40.92
N GLU A 785 -10.15 -9.96 40.26
CA GLU A 785 -9.96 -11.36 40.67
C GLU A 785 -8.86 -12.03 39.85
N THR A 786 -8.04 -12.84 40.51
CA THR A 786 -7.06 -13.68 39.82
C THR A 786 -7.73 -15.00 39.43
N VAL A 787 -7.74 -15.28 38.14
CA VAL A 787 -8.29 -16.52 37.57
C VAL A 787 -7.14 -17.45 37.23
N HIS A 788 -7.25 -18.70 37.68
CA HIS A 788 -6.32 -19.78 37.36
C HIS A 788 -7.03 -20.84 36.51
N VAL A 789 -6.43 -21.20 35.39
CA VAL A 789 -6.89 -22.27 34.49
C VAL A 789 -5.81 -23.35 34.47
N ASN A 790 -6.18 -24.57 34.87
CA ASN A 790 -5.27 -25.71 34.80
C ASN A 790 -4.98 -26.06 33.33
N GLY A 791 -3.78 -26.58 33.07
CA GLY A 791 -3.35 -26.96 31.71
C GLY A 791 -4.31 -27.95 31.03
N ASP A 792 -4.77 -28.96 31.78
CA ASP A 792 -5.70 -29.98 31.28
C ASP A 792 -7.09 -29.42 30.91
N ASP A 793 -7.45 -28.27 31.49
CA ASP A 793 -8.72 -27.59 31.27
C ASP A 793 -8.61 -26.42 30.28
N LEU A 794 -7.42 -26.13 29.75
CA LEU A 794 -7.19 -24.92 28.95
C LEU A 794 -8.07 -24.87 27.70
N TYR A 795 -8.12 -25.95 26.90
CA TYR A 795 -9.03 -26.02 25.75
C TYR A 795 -10.51 -25.86 26.13
N TYR A 796 -10.90 -26.27 27.33
CA TYR A 796 -12.28 -26.14 27.82
C TYR A 796 -12.62 -24.77 28.35
N SER A 797 -11.60 -23.95 28.64
CA SER A 797 -11.75 -22.55 29.03
C SER A 797 -12.00 -21.61 27.84
N ALA A 798 -11.91 -22.13 26.61
CA ALA A 798 -12.11 -21.34 25.40
C ALA A 798 -13.49 -20.67 25.38
N VAL A 799 -13.51 -19.37 25.11
CA VAL A 799 -14.75 -18.57 25.01
C VAL A 799 -14.96 -18.12 23.58
N ARG A 800 -16.21 -18.15 23.11
CA ARG A 800 -16.58 -17.58 21.81
C ARG A 800 -16.23 -16.10 21.80
N PHE A 801 -15.57 -15.68 20.72
CA PHE A 801 -15.12 -14.31 20.56
C PHE A 801 -15.57 -13.80 19.20
N ARG A 802 -16.19 -12.62 19.20
CA ARG A 802 -16.61 -11.93 17.98
C ARG A 802 -16.05 -10.53 18.04
N ILE A 803 -15.35 -10.15 16.98
CA ILE A 803 -14.86 -8.78 16.79
C ILE A 803 -15.96 -8.06 16.02
N PRO A 804 -16.63 -7.04 16.60
CA PRO A 804 -17.74 -6.35 15.96
C PRO A 804 -17.41 -5.78 14.58
N GLU A 805 -16.17 -5.32 14.40
CA GLU A 805 -15.63 -4.74 13.17
C GLU A 805 -15.29 -5.82 12.12
N LEU A 806 -15.17 -7.08 12.56
CA LEU A 806 -14.84 -8.24 11.73
C LEU A 806 -15.85 -9.39 11.96
N PRO A 807 -17.16 -9.15 11.74
CA PRO A 807 -18.21 -10.09 12.14
C PRO A 807 -18.18 -11.41 11.38
N ALA A 808 -17.51 -11.44 10.23
CA ALA A 808 -17.31 -12.63 9.41
C ALA A 808 -16.36 -13.65 10.05
N PHE A 809 -15.52 -13.24 11.00
CA PHE A 809 -14.58 -14.14 11.67
C PHE A 809 -15.26 -14.80 12.88
N ALA A 810 -15.58 -16.08 12.72
CA ALA A 810 -16.07 -16.92 13.81
C ALA A 810 -14.91 -17.40 14.68
N LEU A 811 -14.55 -16.61 15.70
CA LEU A 811 -13.39 -16.87 16.56
C LEU A 811 -13.78 -17.42 17.94
N GLU A 812 -12.79 -17.99 18.59
CA GLU A 812 -12.75 -18.32 20.01
C GLU A 812 -11.39 -17.91 20.59
N CYS A 813 -11.36 -17.66 21.90
CA CYS A 813 -10.18 -17.20 22.62
C CYS A 813 -9.82 -18.17 23.75
N LEU A 814 -8.56 -18.57 23.81
CA LEU A 814 -7.95 -19.29 24.94
C LEU A 814 -7.07 -18.35 25.76
N PRO A 815 -7.13 -18.36 27.10
CA PRO A 815 -6.15 -17.67 27.93
C PRO A 815 -4.71 -18.15 27.64
N ASN A 816 -3.73 -17.24 27.66
CA ASN A 816 -2.35 -17.56 27.31
C ASN A 816 -1.41 -17.39 28.51
N ARG A 817 -0.84 -18.52 28.99
CA ARG A 817 0.20 -18.58 30.04
C ARG A 817 -0.12 -17.65 31.23
N ASN A 818 0.90 -17.03 31.84
CA ASN A 818 0.72 -16.09 32.93
C ASN A 818 0.65 -14.65 32.39
N SER A 819 -0.53 -14.05 32.43
CA SER A 819 -0.76 -12.64 32.07
C SER A 819 -0.38 -11.65 33.17
N LEU A 820 -0.25 -12.09 34.43
CA LEU A 820 0.00 -11.19 35.57
C LEU A 820 1.35 -10.49 35.49
N ILE A 821 2.35 -11.15 34.88
CA ILE A 821 3.70 -10.59 34.70
C ILE A 821 3.67 -9.25 33.95
N TYR A 822 2.70 -9.07 33.05
CA TYR A 822 2.55 -7.84 32.27
C TYR A 822 2.02 -6.67 33.09
N GLY A 823 1.39 -6.93 34.25
CA GLY A 823 1.03 -5.88 35.18
C GLY A 823 2.25 -5.16 35.73
N GLU A 824 3.27 -5.92 36.10
CA GLU A 824 4.54 -5.36 36.58
C GLU A 824 5.37 -4.83 35.41
N LEU A 825 5.55 -5.64 34.35
CA LEU A 825 6.39 -5.29 33.21
C LEU A 825 5.94 -3.99 32.52
N TYR A 826 4.63 -3.77 32.40
CA TYR A 826 4.09 -2.56 31.79
C TYR A 826 3.74 -1.46 32.78
N GLY A 827 3.94 -1.67 34.08
CA GLY A 827 3.63 -0.67 35.11
C GLY A 827 2.13 -0.35 35.24
N ILE A 828 1.25 -1.32 35.00
CA ILE A 828 -0.22 -1.15 35.08
C ILE A 828 -0.86 -1.98 36.19
N GLY A 829 -0.09 -2.82 36.89
CA GLY A 829 -0.62 -3.76 37.89
C GLY A 829 -1.37 -3.10 39.06
N TYR A 830 -0.99 -1.88 39.42
CA TYR A 830 -1.63 -1.12 40.51
C TYR A 830 -2.94 -0.42 40.11
N GLU A 831 -3.24 -0.33 38.81
CA GLU A 831 -4.38 0.45 38.31
C GLU A 831 -5.36 -0.36 37.44
N ALA A 832 -4.88 -1.40 36.78
CA ALA A 832 -5.69 -2.26 35.92
C ALA A 832 -6.44 -3.30 36.76
N SER A 833 -7.76 -3.30 36.65
CA SER A 833 -8.60 -4.35 37.23
C SER A 833 -8.62 -5.62 36.37
N THR A 834 -8.26 -5.52 35.09
CA THR A 834 -8.16 -6.66 34.16
C THR A 834 -6.83 -6.63 33.43
N ILE A 835 -6.12 -7.76 33.41
CA ILE A 835 -4.85 -7.97 32.71
C ILE A 835 -4.93 -9.36 32.09
N PHE A 836 -5.18 -9.40 30.79
CA PHE A 836 -5.47 -10.63 30.05
C PHE A 836 -4.70 -10.67 28.73
N ARG A 837 -4.06 -11.81 28.45
CA ARG A 837 -3.56 -12.16 27.14
C ARG A 837 -4.18 -13.47 26.69
N GLY A 838 -4.57 -13.54 25.43
CA GLY A 838 -5.25 -14.70 24.86
C GLY A 838 -4.79 -15.06 23.45
N THR A 839 -4.99 -16.32 23.11
CA THR A 839 -4.72 -16.88 21.80
C THR A 839 -6.02 -17.09 21.05
N LEU A 840 -6.11 -16.56 19.83
CA LEU A 840 -7.28 -16.71 18.96
C LEU A 840 -7.21 -18.00 18.14
N ARG A 841 -8.37 -18.64 17.97
CA ARG A 841 -8.62 -19.78 17.08
C ARG A 841 -9.95 -19.58 16.36
N TYR A 842 -10.19 -20.31 15.28
CA TYR A 842 -11.54 -20.41 14.74
C TYR A 842 -12.42 -21.26 15.66
N GLU A 843 -13.69 -20.90 15.72
CA GLU A 843 -14.66 -21.55 16.58
C GLU A 843 -14.77 -23.05 16.29
N GLY A 844 -14.70 -23.84 17.36
CA GLY A 844 -14.78 -25.30 17.31
C GLY A 844 -13.40 -25.98 17.37
N PHE A 845 -12.31 -25.24 17.26
CA PHE A 845 -10.96 -25.80 17.40
C PHE A 845 -10.75 -26.44 18.77
N SER A 846 -11.04 -25.70 19.84
CA SER A 846 -10.69 -26.10 21.22
C SER A 846 -11.54 -27.26 21.71
N GLU A 847 -12.82 -27.33 21.36
CA GLU A 847 -13.66 -28.49 21.72
C GLU A 847 -13.18 -29.80 21.06
N ILE A 848 -12.69 -29.72 19.82
CA ILE A 848 -12.10 -30.86 19.11
C ILE A 848 -10.81 -31.25 19.81
N MET A 849 -9.90 -30.30 20.01
CA MET A 849 -8.59 -30.56 20.65
C MET A 849 -8.76 -31.13 22.07
N ALA A 850 -9.70 -30.62 22.86
CA ALA A 850 -10.00 -31.15 24.19
C ALA A 850 -10.49 -32.60 24.13
N THR A 851 -11.33 -32.93 23.15
CA THR A 851 -11.83 -34.30 22.94
C THR A 851 -10.70 -35.24 22.52
N LEU A 852 -9.81 -34.82 21.60
CA LEU A 852 -8.63 -35.58 21.21
C LEU A 852 -7.67 -35.81 22.39
N ALA A 853 -7.48 -34.80 23.24
CA ALA A 853 -6.68 -34.92 24.47
C ALA A 853 -7.25 -36.00 25.40
N ARG A 854 -8.56 -35.99 25.65
CA ARG A 854 -9.24 -36.97 26.52
C ARG A 854 -9.22 -38.41 25.98
N ILE A 855 -9.18 -38.59 24.66
CA ILE A 855 -8.98 -39.91 24.02
C ILE A 855 -7.56 -40.45 24.32
N GLY A 856 -6.61 -39.58 24.69
CA GLY A 856 -5.22 -39.94 24.95
C GLY A 856 -4.29 -39.71 23.77
N LEU A 857 -4.74 -39.04 22.70
CA LEU A 857 -3.94 -38.77 21.51
C LEU A 857 -2.77 -37.80 21.77
N PHE A 858 -2.83 -37.04 22.86
CA PHE A 858 -1.76 -36.12 23.26
C PHE A 858 -0.89 -36.67 24.40
N ASN A 859 -0.99 -37.97 24.73
CA ASN A 859 -0.08 -38.57 25.71
C ASN A 859 1.34 -38.68 25.14
N ALA A 860 2.29 -38.04 25.82
CA ALA A 860 3.70 -38.01 25.44
C ALA A 860 4.51 -39.21 25.93
N GLU A 861 3.97 -40.01 26.86
CA GLU A 861 4.64 -41.22 27.36
C GLU A 861 4.78 -42.27 26.27
N ALA A 862 5.87 -43.03 26.33
CA ALA A 862 6.09 -44.15 25.42
C ALA A 862 4.94 -45.15 25.56
N HIS A 863 4.34 -45.54 24.43
CA HIS A 863 3.22 -46.46 24.44
C HIS A 863 3.73 -47.88 24.18
N PRO A 864 3.38 -48.91 24.96
CA PRO A 864 3.92 -50.27 24.80
C PRO A 864 3.77 -50.87 23.39
N LEU A 865 2.64 -50.57 22.70
CA LEU A 865 2.43 -50.98 21.31
C LEU A 865 3.39 -50.32 20.29
N LEU A 866 4.13 -49.29 20.69
CA LEU A 866 5.08 -48.55 19.87
C LEU A 866 6.55 -48.80 20.30
N GLU A 867 6.81 -49.79 21.15
CA GLU A 867 8.16 -50.16 21.60
C GLU A 867 8.79 -51.29 20.77
N HIS A 868 7.98 -52.11 20.09
CA HIS A 868 8.44 -53.26 19.32
C HIS A 868 8.77 -52.91 17.85
N GLU A 869 9.65 -53.71 17.22
CA GLU A 869 9.99 -53.59 15.79
C GLU A 869 8.77 -53.79 14.87
N SER A 870 7.82 -54.65 15.26
CA SER A 870 6.55 -54.81 14.57
C SER A 870 5.60 -53.67 14.94
N ARG A 871 5.34 -52.77 13.99
CA ARG A 871 4.55 -51.56 14.21
C ARG A 871 3.05 -51.82 14.01
N PRO A 872 2.15 -51.32 14.88
CA PRO A 872 0.72 -51.37 14.62
C PRO A 872 0.36 -50.42 13.48
N THR A 873 -0.75 -50.68 12.79
CA THR A 873 -1.32 -49.70 11.87
C THR A 873 -1.97 -48.54 12.63
N PHE A 874 -2.13 -47.38 12.00
CA PHE A 874 -2.84 -46.24 12.60
C PHE A 874 -4.23 -46.65 13.12
N ARG A 875 -4.97 -47.42 12.32
CA ARG A 875 -6.28 -47.98 12.70
C ARG A 875 -6.24 -48.81 13.98
N THR A 876 -5.34 -49.80 14.04
CA THR A 876 -5.23 -50.70 15.21
C THR A 876 -4.85 -49.92 16.46
N PHE A 877 -3.97 -48.93 16.32
CA PHE A 877 -3.58 -48.04 17.41
C PHE A 877 -4.75 -47.18 17.90
N LEU A 878 -5.51 -46.56 16.99
CA LEU A 878 -6.72 -45.79 17.32
C LEU A 878 -7.78 -46.65 18.02
N TYR A 879 -8.02 -47.88 17.55
CA TYR A 879 -8.98 -48.81 18.17
C TYR A 879 -8.58 -49.12 19.61
N LYS A 880 -7.27 -49.28 19.89
CA LYS A 880 -6.79 -49.46 21.25
C LYS A 880 -7.09 -48.24 22.12
N LEU A 881 -6.84 -47.03 21.64
CA LEU A 881 -7.15 -45.78 22.38
C LEU A 881 -8.65 -45.64 22.65
N LEU A 882 -9.50 -45.98 21.67
CA LEU A 882 -10.96 -45.98 21.82
C LEU A 882 -11.50 -47.23 22.53
N LYS A 883 -10.64 -48.13 23.00
CA LYS A 883 -11.01 -49.39 23.68
C LYS A 883 -12.00 -50.24 22.85
N ILE A 884 -11.82 -50.28 21.54
CA ILE A 884 -12.65 -51.09 20.62
C ILE A 884 -12.02 -52.49 20.51
N ASP A 885 -12.80 -53.54 20.72
CA ASP A 885 -12.32 -54.91 20.65
C ASP A 885 -12.02 -55.30 19.20
N THR A 886 -10.76 -55.65 18.92
CA THR A 886 -10.26 -55.98 17.58
C THR A 886 -10.64 -57.39 17.12
N GLU A 887 -11.06 -58.28 18.02
CA GLU A 887 -11.34 -59.70 17.71
C GLU A 887 -12.67 -59.95 16.96
N ALA A 888 -13.51 -58.91 16.77
CA ALA A 888 -14.85 -59.05 16.18
C ALA A 888 -15.09 -58.28 14.86
N MET A 889 -14.12 -57.48 14.35
CA MET A 889 -14.37 -56.53 13.25
C MET A 889 -13.28 -56.48 12.17
N ASP A 890 -12.76 -57.63 11.74
CA ASP A 890 -11.64 -57.63 10.78
C ASP A 890 -12.03 -57.15 9.34
N GLU A 891 -13.34 -57.11 9.02
CA GLU A 891 -13.80 -56.75 7.66
C GLU A 891 -14.50 -55.39 7.51
N ALA A 892 -15.15 -54.83 8.55
CA ALA A 892 -15.91 -53.58 8.42
C ALA A 892 -15.18 -52.35 8.96
N VAL A 893 -14.98 -51.33 8.12
CA VAL A 893 -14.46 -50.02 8.54
C VAL A 893 -15.53 -49.33 9.40
N ILE A 894 -15.21 -49.03 10.66
CA ILE A 894 -16.10 -48.21 11.50
C ILE A 894 -16.20 -46.80 10.91
N GLY A 895 -17.42 -46.28 10.78
CA GLY A 895 -17.69 -44.96 10.23
C GLY A 895 -17.63 -43.87 11.29
N GLU A 896 -17.91 -42.64 10.84
CA GLU A 896 -18.01 -41.45 11.71
C GLU A 896 -18.96 -41.68 12.89
N LYS A 897 -20.07 -42.39 12.65
CA LYS A 897 -21.14 -42.61 13.62
C LYS A 897 -20.68 -43.50 14.77
N GLU A 898 -20.03 -44.61 14.48
CA GLU A 898 -19.52 -45.55 15.49
C GLU A 898 -18.42 -44.91 16.36
N ILE A 899 -17.53 -44.12 15.73
CA ILE A 899 -16.50 -43.37 16.46
C ILE A 899 -17.17 -42.34 17.38
N THR A 900 -18.16 -41.60 16.87
CA THR A 900 -18.93 -40.63 17.66
C THR A 900 -19.58 -41.28 18.87
N GLU A 901 -20.33 -42.38 18.67
CA GLU A 901 -20.99 -43.12 19.75
C GLU A 901 -19.98 -43.63 20.78
N ARG A 902 -18.79 -44.04 20.33
CA ARG A 902 -17.73 -44.48 21.24
C ARG A 902 -17.14 -43.35 22.07
N ILE A 903 -16.86 -42.20 21.46
CA ILE A 903 -16.36 -40.99 22.16
C ILE A 903 -17.36 -40.57 23.24
N VAL A 904 -18.66 -40.56 22.92
CA VAL A 904 -19.74 -40.23 23.87
C VAL A 904 -19.79 -41.27 25.00
N LYS A 905 -19.77 -42.57 24.67
CA LYS A 905 -19.81 -43.65 25.66
C LYS A 905 -18.65 -43.62 26.64
N LEU A 906 -17.46 -43.19 26.20
CA LEU A 906 -16.27 -43.07 27.04
C LEU A 906 -16.24 -41.76 27.85
N GLY A 907 -17.19 -40.85 27.65
CA GLY A 907 -17.23 -39.55 28.35
C GLY A 907 -16.10 -38.60 27.93
N HIS A 908 -15.55 -38.76 26.73
CA HIS A 908 -14.40 -37.98 26.26
C HIS A 908 -14.77 -36.60 25.69
N CYS A 909 -16.06 -36.24 25.63
CA CYS A 909 -16.55 -34.97 25.11
C CYS A 909 -17.51 -34.27 26.10
N LYS A 910 -17.74 -32.96 25.91
CA LYS A 910 -18.72 -32.18 26.69
C LYS A 910 -20.16 -32.36 26.19
N ASP A 911 -20.34 -32.44 24.88
CA ASP A 911 -21.62 -32.67 24.22
C ASP A 911 -21.46 -33.55 22.98
N GLY A 912 -22.59 -33.99 22.40
CA GLY A 912 -22.59 -34.86 21.23
C GLY A 912 -22.08 -34.20 19.94
N GLY A 913 -22.15 -32.86 19.83
CA GLY A 913 -21.63 -32.13 18.68
C GLY A 913 -20.10 -32.15 18.63
N ALA A 914 -19.45 -31.98 19.79
CA ALA A 914 -18.00 -32.10 19.91
C ALA A 914 -17.50 -33.51 19.53
N ALA A 915 -18.24 -34.57 19.90
CA ALA A 915 -17.91 -35.94 19.51
C ALA A 915 -17.93 -36.15 17.99
N VAL A 916 -18.95 -35.62 17.31
CA VAL A 916 -19.07 -35.69 15.84
C VAL A 916 -17.90 -34.98 15.17
N LYS A 917 -17.57 -33.76 15.61
CA LYS A 917 -16.45 -33.00 15.05
C LYS A 917 -15.11 -33.69 15.28
N ALA A 918 -14.89 -34.25 16.48
CA ALA A 918 -13.68 -35.02 16.77
C ALA A 918 -13.58 -36.29 15.91
N ALA A 919 -14.69 -37.02 15.69
CA ALA A 919 -14.72 -38.17 14.81
C ALA A 919 -14.32 -37.80 13.36
N LYS A 920 -14.87 -36.70 12.83
CA LYS A 920 -14.49 -36.17 11.50
C LYS A 920 -13.01 -35.81 11.43
N THR A 921 -12.46 -35.18 12.46
CA THR A 921 -11.03 -34.85 12.53
C THR A 921 -10.16 -36.11 12.56
N ILE A 922 -10.53 -37.13 13.33
CA ILE A 922 -9.83 -38.43 13.38
C ILE A 922 -9.78 -39.09 12.00
N MET A 923 -10.90 -39.07 11.27
CA MET A 923 -10.99 -39.58 9.91
C MET A 923 -10.15 -38.76 8.92
N PHE A 924 -10.21 -37.42 9.01
CA PHE A 924 -9.44 -36.51 8.15
C PHE A 924 -7.93 -36.66 8.35
N LEU A 925 -7.48 -36.81 9.59
CA LEU A 925 -6.10 -37.14 9.93
C LEU A 925 -5.72 -38.56 9.49
N GLY A 926 -6.65 -39.33 8.92
CA GLY A 926 -6.48 -40.71 8.45
C GLY A 926 -5.96 -41.67 9.53
N LEU A 927 -6.39 -41.47 10.79
CA LEU A 927 -6.07 -42.39 11.88
C LEU A 927 -6.79 -43.76 11.76
N LEU A 928 -7.60 -43.94 10.72
CA LEU A 928 -8.22 -45.22 10.32
C LEU A 928 -7.45 -45.94 9.20
N GLU A 929 -6.34 -45.38 8.72
CA GLU A 929 -5.54 -46.00 7.68
C GLU A 929 -4.88 -47.30 8.17
N ARG A 930 -4.70 -48.26 7.25
CA ARG A 930 -4.04 -49.56 7.50
C ARG A 930 -2.53 -49.50 7.28
N THR A 931 -1.97 -48.30 7.14
CA THR A 931 -0.53 -48.06 7.07
C THR A 931 0.09 -48.19 8.46
N GLU A 932 1.31 -48.72 8.51
CA GLU A 932 2.06 -48.87 9.77
C GLU A 932 2.51 -47.51 10.31
N ILE A 933 2.52 -47.38 11.64
CA ILE A 933 3.02 -46.17 12.30
C ILE A 933 4.55 -46.13 12.19
N PRO A 934 5.15 -45.01 11.75
CA PRO A 934 6.60 -44.87 11.63
C PRO A 934 7.36 -45.23 12.91
N VAL A 935 8.56 -45.81 12.75
CA VAL A 935 9.45 -46.19 13.87
C VAL A 935 9.92 -44.98 14.69
N SER A 936 9.91 -43.79 14.11
CA SER A 936 10.25 -42.53 14.78
C SER A 936 9.21 -42.07 15.82
N CYS A 937 8.01 -42.66 15.82
CA CYS A 937 6.93 -42.28 16.73
C CYS A 937 6.86 -43.22 17.93
N HIS A 938 7.27 -42.76 19.12
CA HIS A 938 7.26 -43.60 20.33
C HIS A 938 6.02 -43.42 21.23
N SER A 939 5.23 -42.37 21.01
CA SER A 939 4.07 -42.02 21.85
C SER A 939 2.84 -41.63 21.02
N ALA A 940 1.65 -41.63 21.62
CA ALA A 940 0.42 -41.19 20.95
C ALA A 940 0.53 -39.73 20.46
N PHE A 941 1.21 -38.88 21.24
CA PHE A 941 1.54 -37.51 20.88
C PHE A 941 2.38 -37.44 19.60
N ALA A 942 3.44 -38.25 19.50
CA ALA A 942 4.30 -38.28 18.30
C ALA A 942 3.53 -38.73 17.05
N VAL A 943 2.68 -39.76 17.18
CA VAL A 943 1.81 -40.25 16.10
C VAL A 943 0.86 -39.16 15.62
N THR A 944 0.24 -38.44 16.56
CA THR A 944 -0.70 -37.37 16.23
C THR A 944 -0.02 -36.19 15.56
N CYS A 945 1.14 -35.74 16.09
CA CYS A 945 1.95 -34.68 15.47
C CYS A 945 2.34 -35.03 14.03
N HIS A 946 2.79 -36.27 13.80
CA HIS A 946 3.17 -36.73 12.46
C HIS A 946 2.01 -36.62 11.46
N ARG A 947 0.79 -37.05 11.85
CA ARG A 947 -0.39 -36.98 10.98
C ARG A 947 -0.91 -35.57 10.79
N MET A 948 -0.83 -34.73 11.83
CA MET A 948 -1.18 -33.32 11.73
C MET A 948 -0.22 -32.56 10.81
N GLU A 949 1.08 -32.84 10.87
CA GLU A 949 2.07 -32.25 9.97
C GLU A 949 1.80 -32.62 8.51
N GLU A 950 1.46 -33.89 8.24
CA GLU A 950 1.14 -34.37 6.89
C GLU A 950 -0.16 -33.76 6.33
N LYS A 951 -1.23 -33.72 7.13
CA LYS A 951 -2.58 -33.39 6.65
C LYS A 951 -3.00 -31.92 6.84
N LEU A 952 -2.30 -31.16 7.68
CA LEU A 952 -2.65 -29.78 8.02
C LEU A 952 -1.54 -28.79 7.69
N ALA A 953 -0.67 -29.12 6.74
CA ALA A 953 0.29 -28.17 6.17
C ALA A 953 -0.38 -27.22 5.15
N TYR A 954 0.22 -26.04 4.98
CA TYR A 954 -0.12 -25.12 3.89
C TYR A 954 0.40 -25.66 2.55
N SER A 955 -0.43 -25.61 1.51
CA SER A 955 0.05 -25.77 0.13
C SER A 955 0.69 -24.48 -0.39
N ARG A 956 1.46 -24.59 -1.48
CA ARG A 956 2.20 -23.44 -2.08
C ARG A 956 1.30 -22.28 -2.54
N THR A 957 0.01 -22.52 -2.73
CA THR A 957 -0.96 -21.53 -3.23
C THR A 957 -1.83 -20.93 -2.13
N GLU A 958 -1.74 -21.44 -0.90
CA GLU A 958 -2.57 -21.01 0.22
C GLU A 958 -1.86 -19.94 1.05
N GLN A 959 -2.62 -18.93 1.46
CA GLN A 959 -2.12 -17.82 2.28
C GLN A 959 -2.29 -18.14 3.77
N LEU A 960 -1.25 -17.77 4.55
CA LEU A 960 -1.31 -17.74 6.01
C LEU A 960 -2.41 -16.78 6.43
#